data_AF-A0A934FT87-F1
#
_entry.id   AF-A0A934FT87-F1
#
_cell.length_a   1.000
_cell.length_b   1.000
_cell.length_c   1.000
_cell.angle_alpha   90.00
_cell.angle_beta   90.00
_cell.angle_gamma   90.00
#
_symmetry.space_group_name_H-M   'P 1'
#
loop_
_entity.id
_entity.type
_entity.pdbx_description
1 polymer ?
#
loop_
_entity_poly.entity_id
_entity_poly.type
_entity_poly.pdbx_seq_one_letter_code
_entity_poly.pdbx_strand_id
1 'polypeptide(L)'
;MAEQVDILGLIRESLDVAKFRDEHWHGSFSDYVKLVEENPFVIRTAHQRLYDMVLSHGTVEVEENKEKRLRYRFFDDPFDAGEDALFGLERPLMNLMSVFKAAAHGFGPEKRVLLLHGPVGSAKSTIARLLKKGLEHYSRSAEGALYTFSWKLDGELVPSPMNEEPLLLVPVAARDRILQSLNKRVRSGYRLRLDLDLCPVSRYYQESLLERYDGDWMKVLDHVQVRRVLISEKDRCGVGTFQPKDEKNQDSTELTGDINYRKIAELGTDSDPRAFNFDGEFCVANRGIIEFIEVLKLDVAFLYDLLTASQEHKIKPKKFAQTDIDEVIIGHTNEPEYARLQNNELMEAFRDRTIKIDIPYNLKLANEIRIYERDFNRKTVPGKHIAPHTLSTAAMWAILTRLEEPKKANLTLLQKLKLYNGKSLPGYTRDNIRELREESPHEGMDGISPRYIQDKISNTLVNDLPCINPFMVMNELEAGLDHHSLISDPETKKRYRELLNVVREEYEEIIKNEVQRAISADEEAIARLCGNYIDNIKAYTQNEKVRNPYTGRDEEPDERLMRSIEEKIDIPDSRKDDFRREIMNYIGALAVEGKTFNYKTNERLHRALELKLFEDQKDTIKITSLVSTVVDRDTQEKIEVVKSRLIRDFGYDEISATDVLNYVASIFARGDTKHES
;
A
#
# COMPACT_ATOMS: atom_id res chain seq x y z
N MET A 1 19.34 33.16 24.01
CA MET A 1 18.51 34.10 23.24
C MET A 1 17.83 33.28 22.17
N ALA A 2 16.49 33.16 22.21
CA ALA A 2 15.77 32.46 21.13
C ALA A 2 15.84 33.34 19.87
N GLU A 3 16.24 32.78 18.73
CA GLU A 3 16.20 33.48 17.45
C GLU A 3 14.77 33.95 17.18
N GLN A 4 14.60 35.26 17.01
CA GLN A 4 13.32 35.84 16.65
C GLN A 4 13.05 35.54 15.18
N VAL A 5 12.23 34.54 14.92
CA VAL A 5 11.87 34.12 13.56
C VAL A 5 11.10 35.26 12.87
N ASP A 6 11.60 35.74 11.72
CA ASP A 6 10.86 36.68 10.87
C ASP A 6 9.74 35.95 10.13
N ILE A 7 8.59 35.87 10.79
CA ILE A 7 7.40 35.18 10.29
C ILE A 7 6.95 35.78 8.96
N LEU A 8 7.03 37.11 8.78
CA LEU A 8 6.59 37.76 7.55
C LEU A 8 7.55 37.52 6.38
N GLY A 9 8.85 37.44 6.66
CA GLY A 9 9.88 37.02 5.71
C GLY A 9 9.59 35.62 5.17
N LEU A 10 9.36 34.63 6.06
CA LEU A 10 9.05 33.25 5.68
C LEU A 10 7.75 33.13 4.87
N ILE A 11 6.73 33.94 5.17
CA ILE A 11 5.50 33.98 4.38
C ILE A 11 5.78 34.49 2.97
N ARG A 12 6.58 35.54 2.80
CA ARG A 12 6.89 36.07 1.46
C ARG A 12 7.72 35.08 0.64
N GLU A 13 8.67 34.40 1.27
CA GLU A 13 9.49 33.39 0.60
C GLU A 13 8.69 32.15 0.19
N SER A 14 7.60 31.84 0.89
CA SER A 14 6.72 30.70 0.55
C SER A 14 5.63 31.03 -0.48
N LEU A 15 5.40 32.30 -0.80
CA LEU A 15 4.38 32.73 -1.77
C LEU A 15 4.95 32.83 -3.19
N ASP A 16 4.57 31.89 -4.04
CA ASP A 16 4.82 31.97 -5.49
C ASP A 16 3.71 32.79 -6.18
N VAL A 17 3.96 34.08 -6.39
CA VAL A 17 3.03 35.01 -7.03
C VAL A 17 2.74 34.62 -8.49
N ALA A 18 3.71 34.04 -9.20
CA ALA A 18 3.53 33.63 -10.58
C ALA A 18 2.58 32.43 -10.65
N LYS A 19 2.81 31.43 -9.79
CA LYS A 19 1.91 30.29 -9.64
C LYS A 19 0.50 30.71 -9.22
N PHE A 20 0.37 31.64 -8.27
CA PHE A 20 -0.93 32.16 -7.86
C PHE A 20 -1.69 32.79 -9.03
N ARG A 21 -1.00 33.58 -9.88
CA ARG A 21 -1.61 34.19 -11.07
C ARG A 21 -2.05 33.16 -12.11
N ASP A 22 -1.29 32.09 -12.29
CA ASP A 22 -1.64 30.99 -13.20
C ASP A 22 -2.87 30.21 -12.69
N GLU A 23 -2.88 29.89 -11.39
CA GLU A 23 -3.99 29.21 -10.72
C GLU A 23 -5.29 30.04 -10.72
N HIS A 24 -5.18 31.38 -10.81
CA HIS A 24 -6.31 32.32 -10.86
C HIS A 24 -6.41 33.01 -12.23
N TRP A 25 -6.04 32.32 -13.30
CA TRP A 25 -6.13 32.87 -14.65
C TRP A 25 -7.59 33.14 -15.04
N HIS A 26 -7.83 34.31 -15.64
CA HIS A 26 -9.08 34.70 -16.28
C HIS A 26 -8.80 35.32 -17.65
N GLY A 27 -9.66 35.07 -18.63
CA GLY A 27 -9.48 35.58 -19.98
C GLY A 27 -10.76 35.58 -20.81
N SER A 28 -10.65 36.04 -22.06
CA SER A 28 -11.73 35.93 -23.03
C SER A 28 -11.86 34.50 -23.56
N PHE A 29 -12.97 34.19 -24.24
CA PHE A 29 -13.10 32.93 -24.97
C PHE A 29 -11.99 32.76 -26.02
N SER A 30 -11.58 33.84 -26.70
CA SER A 30 -10.49 33.80 -27.67
C SER A 30 -9.13 33.49 -27.03
N ASP A 31 -8.87 33.97 -25.82
CA ASP A 31 -7.64 33.62 -25.10
C ASP A 31 -7.64 32.14 -24.68
N TYR A 32 -8.81 31.62 -24.29
CA TYR A 32 -8.98 30.19 -24.03
C TYR A 32 -8.73 29.33 -25.28
N VAL A 33 -9.23 29.73 -26.44
CA VAL A 33 -8.97 28.98 -27.69
C VAL A 33 -7.47 28.89 -27.97
N LYS A 34 -6.69 29.95 -27.74
CA LYS A 34 -5.23 29.90 -27.86
C LYS A 34 -4.62 28.88 -26.89
N LEU A 35 -5.08 28.84 -25.63
CA LEU A 35 -4.63 27.83 -24.66
C LEU A 35 -4.93 26.39 -25.14
N VAL A 36 -6.11 26.16 -25.72
CA VAL A 36 -6.47 24.84 -26.29
C VAL A 36 -5.61 24.49 -27.50
N GLU A 37 -5.28 25.46 -28.35
CA GLU A 37 -4.42 25.25 -29.51
C GLU A 37 -2.97 24.94 -29.12
N GLU A 38 -2.47 25.56 -28.05
CA GLU A 38 -1.14 25.34 -27.46
C GLU A 38 -1.07 24.02 -26.71
N ASN A 39 -2.06 23.76 -25.84
CA ASN A 39 -2.17 22.54 -25.05
C ASN A 39 -3.59 21.95 -25.14
N PRO A 40 -3.83 21.03 -26.10
CA PRO A 40 -5.14 20.41 -26.23
C PRO A 40 -5.56 19.56 -25.02
N PHE A 41 -4.65 19.17 -24.13
CA PHE A 41 -4.98 18.31 -22.97
C PHE A 41 -5.85 19.01 -21.91
N VAL A 42 -6.08 20.32 -22.02
CA VAL A 42 -6.97 21.06 -21.10
C VAL A 42 -8.45 20.64 -21.23
N ILE A 43 -8.84 20.03 -22.36
CA ILE A 43 -10.23 19.59 -22.60
C ILE A 43 -10.48 18.13 -22.19
N ARG A 44 -9.50 17.44 -21.59
CA ARG A 44 -9.63 16.03 -21.17
C ARG A 44 -10.91 15.79 -20.37
N THR A 45 -11.49 14.61 -20.55
CA THR A 45 -12.56 14.10 -19.68
C THR A 45 -12.01 13.79 -18.30
N ALA A 46 -12.88 13.61 -17.30
CA ALA A 46 -12.50 13.23 -15.94
C ALA A 46 -11.68 11.93 -15.91
N HIS A 47 -12.09 10.90 -16.67
CA HIS A 47 -11.37 9.64 -16.78
C HIS A 47 -9.96 9.80 -17.39
N GLN A 48 -9.83 10.62 -18.44
CA GLN A 48 -8.53 10.90 -19.08
C GLN A 48 -7.60 11.65 -18.13
N ARG A 49 -8.13 12.65 -17.42
CA ARG A 49 -7.39 13.43 -16.41
C ARG A 49 -6.91 12.53 -15.27
N LEU A 50 -7.78 11.68 -14.73
CA LEU A 50 -7.44 10.78 -13.62
C LEU A 50 -6.39 9.75 -14.03
N TYR A 51 -6.50 9.19 -15.24
CA TYR A 51 -5.52 8.23 -15.77
C TYR A 51 -4.13 8.87 -15.90
N ASP A 52 -4.04 10.02 -16.56
CA ASP A 52 -2.78 10.72 -16.78
C ASP A 52 -2.18 11.29 -15.49
N MET A 53 -3.02 11.74 -14.56
CA MET A 53 -2.61 12.15 -13.23
C MET A 53 -1.79 11.06 -12.55
N VAL A 54 -2.30 9.83 -12.48
CA VAL A 54 -1.57 8.72 -11.86
C VAL A 54 -0.25 8.44 -12.59
N LEU A 55 -0.27 8.49 -13.93
CA LEU A 55 0.92 8.25 -14.74
C LEU A 55 1.98 9.37 -14.66
N SER A 56 1.58 10.61 -14.36
CA SER A 56 2.49 11.76 -14.24
C SER A 56 3.55 11.58 -13.15
N HIS A 57 3.26 10.76 -12.13
CA HIS A 57 4.21 10.39 -11.08
C HIS A 57 5.18 9.27 -11.47
N GLY A 58 4.97 8.63 -12.63
CA GLY A 58 5.80 7.56 -13.16
C GLY A 58 5.50 6.17 -12.59
N THR A 59 6.05 5.17 -13.28
CA THR A 59 5.93 3.76 -12.92
C THR A 59 7.30 3.12 -12.74
N VAL A 60 7.35 2.07 -11.93
CA VAL A 60 8.54 1.23 -11.73
C VAL A 60 8.16 -0.21 -12.01
N GLU A 61 8.96 -0.88 -12.83
CA GLU A 61 8.81 -2.32 -13.04
C GLU A 61 9.41 -3.04 -11.83
N VAL A 62 8.59 -3.84 -11.16
CA VAL A 62 8.98 -4.69 -10.06
C VAL A 62 8.86 -6.12 -10.53
N GLU A 63 10.00 -6.83 -10.63
CA GLU A 63 10.00 -8.25 -10.93
C GLU A 63 9.79 -9.04 -9.65
N GLU A 64 8.71 -9.82 -9.60
CA GLU A 64 8.44 -10.73 -8.50
C GLU A 64 8.15 -12.12 -9.06
N ASN A 65 8.98 -13.11 -8.71
CA ASN A 65 8.82 -14.49 -9.17
C ASN A 65 8.71 -14.63 -10.71
N LYS A 66 9.50 -13.85 -11.46
CA LYS A 66 9.47 -13.73 -12.94
C LYS A 66 8.19 -13.08 -13.53
N GLU A 67 7.28 -12.61 -12.70
CA GLU A 67 6.15 -11.78 -13.13
C GLU A 67 6.57 -10.31 -13.04
N LYS A 68 6.63 -9.66 -14.19
CA LYS A 68 6.86 -8.21 -14.28
C LYS A 68 5.58 -7.50 -13.90
N ARG A 69 5.60 -6.80 -12.77
CA ARG A 69 4.46 -5.99 -12.30
C ARG A 69 4.82 -4.52 -12.37
N LEU A 70 3.83 -3.68 -12.64
CA LEU A 70 3.99 -2.24 -12.61
C LEU A 70 3.56 -1.72 -11.25
N ARG A 71 4.49 -1.07 -10.56
CA ARG A 71 4.20 -0.24 -9.38
C ARG A 71 4.03 1.21 -9.86
N TYR A 72 2.91 1.83 -9.52
CA TYR A 72 2.65 3.23 -9.82
C TYR A 72 3.09 4.08 -8.63
N ARG A 73 4.05 4.99 -8.80
CA ARG A 73 4.64 5.79 -7.72
C ARG A 73 3.63 6.73 -7.05
N PHE A 74 2.56 7.06 -7.75
CA PHE A 74 1.42 7.78 -7.19
C PHE A 74 0.86 7.14 -5.90
N PHE A 75 0.79 5.81 -5.84
CA PHE A 75 0.28 5.11 -4.67
C PHE A 75 1.31 4.96 -3.55
N ASP A 76 2.53 5.49 -3.73
CA ASP A 76 3.51 5.64 -2.66
C ASP A 76 3.29 6.95 -1.86
N ASP A 77 2.19 7.67 -2.12
CA ASP A 77 1.81 8.95 -1.53
C ASP A 77 2.92 10.01 -1.63
N PRO A 78 3.16 10.56 -2.84
CA PRO A 78 4.19 11.56 -3.08
C PRO A 78 3.86 12.94 -2.45
N PHE A 79 2.72 13.06 -1.77
CA PHE A 79 2.21 14.33 -1.27
C PHE A 79 2.48 14.50 0.23
N ASP A 80 2.23 13.47 1.06
CA ASP A 80 2.46 13.49 2.52
C ASP A 80 3.59 12.54 2.95
N ALA A 81 4.65 12.46 2.14
CA ALA A 81 5.85 11.66 2.46
C ALA A 81 5.58 10.18 2.80
N GLY A 82 4.59 9.58 2.14
CA GLY A 82 4.26 8.16 2.31
C GLY A 82 3.30 7.84 3.45
N GLU A 83 2.63 8.82 4.05
CA GLU A 83 1.64 8.59 5.11
C GLU A 83 0.55 7.61 4.64
N ASP A 84 0.11 7.74 3.40
CA ASP A 84 -0.91 6.88 2.79
C ASP A 84 -0.38 5.83 1.82
N ALA A 85 0.94 5.58 1.83
CA ALA A 85 1.56 4.66 0.91
C ALA A 85 0.91 3.26 0.97
N LEU A 86 0.58 2.72 -0.21
CA LEU A 86 -0.04 1.42 -0.36
C LEU A 86 1.03 0.34 -0.56
N PHE A 87 0.94 -0.75 0.21
CA PHE A 87 1.88 -1.87 0.14
C PHE A 87 1.18 -3.18 -0.20
N GLY A 88 1.76 -3.95 -1.12
CA GLY A 88 1.29 -5.31 -1.46
C GLY A 88 0.03 -5.38 -2.32
N LEU A 89 -0.38 -4.26 -2.91
CA LEU A 89 -1.58 -4.15 -3.75
C LEU A 89 -1.26 -3.99 -5.24
N GLU A 90 -0.08 -4.43 -5.71
CA GLU A 90 0.37 -4.18 -7.09
C GLU A 90 -0.63 -4.73 -8.13
N ARG A 91 -1.15 -5.95 -7.94
CA ARG A 91 -2.14 -6.55 -8.86
C ARG A 91 -3.48 -5.79 -8.86
N PRO A 92 -4.15 -5.55 -7.71
CA PRO A 92 -5.35 -4.72 -7.66
C PRO A 92 -5.19 -3.33 -8.29
N LEU A 93 -4.07 -2.65 -8.02
CA LEU A 93 -3.79 -1.33 -8.58
C LEU A 93 -3.52 -1.38 -10.09
N MET A 94 -2.87 -2.43 -10.59
CA MET A 94 -2.77 -2.67 -12.04
C MET A 94 -4.13 -2.88 -12.69
N ASN A 95 -5.04 -3.62 -12.05
CA ASN A 95 -6.41 -3.80 -12.55
C ASN A 95 -7.17 -2.46 -12.57
N LEU A 96 -7.10 -1.68 -11.49
CA LEU A 96 -7.66 -0.33 -11.44
C LEU A 96 -7.14 0.56 -12.57
N MET A 97 -5.83 0.57 -12.78
CA MET A 97 -5.22 1.37 -13.84
C MET A 97 -5.55 0.86 -15.25
N SER A 98 -5.76 -0.44 -15.43
CA SER A 98 -6.27 -1.00 -16.68
C SER A 98 -7.69 -0.50 -16.98
N VAL A 99 -8.52 -0.40 -15.95
CA VAL A 99 -9.89 0.14 -16.06
C VAL A 99 -9.86 1.62 -16.41
N PHE A 100 -9.05 2.44 -15.72
CA PHE A 100 -8.90 3.86 -16.08
C PHE A 100 -8.36 4.05 -17.49
N LYS A 101 -7.39 3.22 -17.92
CA LYS A 101 -6.90 3.24 -19.29
C LYS A 101 -8.02 2.96 -20.29
N ALA A 102 -8.79 1.90 -20.11
CA ALA A 102 -9.90 1.56 -20.99
C ALA A 102 -10.98 2.65 -21.01
N ALA A 103 -11.30 3.25 -19.86
CA ALA A 103 -12.23 4.38 -19.75
C ALA A 103 -11.72 5.65 -20.47
N ALA A 104 -10.43 5.97 -20.32
CA ALA A 104 -9.79 7.10 -21.02
C ALA A 104 -9.88 6.95 -22.55
N HIS A 105 -9.78 5.71 -23.05
CA HIS A 105 -9.96 5.35 -24.45
C HIS A 105 -11.43 5.31 -24.91
N GLY A 106 -12.40 5.23 -24.01
CA GLY A 106 -13.82 5.13 -24.36
C GLY A 106 -14.26 3.73 -24.76
N PHE A 107 -13.69 2.70 -24.13
CA PHE A 107 -13.97 1.30 -24.45
C PHE A 107 -15.09 0.69 -23.59
N GLY A 108 -15.87 1.51 -22.88
CA GLY A 108 -17.04 1.09 -22.12
C GLY A 108 -16.92 1.22 -20.60
N PRO A 109 -15.75 1.03 -19.95
CA PRO A 109 -15.64 1.19 -18.51
C PRO A 109 -15.99 2.57 -17.96
N GLU A 110 -15.90 3.62 -18.76
CA GLU A 110 -16.38 4.96 -18.39
C GLU A 110 -17.88 4.98 -18.09
N LYS A 111 -18.64 4.00 -18.62
CA LYS A 111 -20.10 3.88 -18.43
C LYS A 111 -20.50 2.97 -17.26
N ARG A 112 -19.59 2.76 -16.31
CA ARG A 112 -19.74 1.78 -15.22
C ARG A 112 -19.29 2.39 -13.90
N VAL A 113 -19.90 1.94 -12.80
CA VAL A 113 -19.45 2.28 -11.45
C VAL A 113 -18.21 1.44 -11.12
N LEU A 114 -17.15 2.05 -10.60
CA LEU A 114 -15.99 1.31 -10.10
C LEU A 114 -16.24 0.92 -8.64
N LEU A 115 -16.37 -0.38 -8.36
CA LEU A 115 -16.61 -0.88 -7.01
C LEU A 115 -15.35 -1.49 -6.42
N LEU A 116 -14.73 -0.78 -5.48
CA LEU A 116 -13.66 -1.31 -4.64
C LEU A 116 -14.27 -2.21 -3.57
N HIS A 117 -13.92 -3.49 -3.59
CA HIS A 117 -14.54 -4.49 -2.73
C HIS A 117 -13.47 -5.28 -1.98
N GLY A 118 -13.71 -5.58 -0.71
CA GLY A 118 -12.78 -6.34 0.12
C GLY A 118 -12.97 -6.08 1.61
N PRO A 119 -12.17 -6.68 2.50
CA PRO A 119 -12.41 -6.65 3.93
C PRO A 119 -12.10 -5.28 4.58
N VAL A 120 -12.58 -5.06 5.80
CA VAL A 120 -12.41 -3.78 6.51
C VAL A 120 -10.93 -3.51 6.76
N GLY A 121 -10.43 -2.33 6.37
CA GLY A 121 -9.01 -2.01 6.52
C GLY A 121 -8.11 -2.48 5.36
N SER A 122 -8.67 -2.99 4.25
CA SER A 122 -7.91 -3.33 3.04
C SER A 122 -7.52 -2.12 2.15
N ALA A 123 -7.44 -0.91 2.69
CA ALA A 123 -7.05 0.32 1.98
C ALA A 123 -7.98 0.84 0.86
N LYS A 124 -9.22 0.34 0.71
CA LYS A 124 -10.21 0.86 -0.26
C LYS A 124 -10.40 2.38 -0.18
N SER A 125 -10.74 2.91 1.00
CA SER A 125 -10.92 4.36 1.20
C SER A 125 -9.60 5.13 1.10
N THR A 126 -8.45 4.49 1.36
CA THR A 126 -7.13 5.10 1.12
C THR A 126 -6.87 5.29 -0.37
N ILE A 127 -7.23 4.33 -1.22
CA ILE A 127 -7.16 4.48 -2.68
C ILE A 127 -8.01 5.66 -3.14
N ALA A 128 -9.27 5.73 -2.71
CA ALA A 128 -10.17 6.82 -3.08
C ALA A 128 -9.64 8.19 -2.62
N ARG A 129 -9.18 8.28 -1.37
CA ARG A 129 -8.57 9.50 -0.82
C ARG A 129 -7.31 9.93 -1.57
N LEU A 130 -6.41 9.00 -1.92
CA LEU A 130 -5.24 9.30 -2.74
C LEU A 130 -5.65 9.84 -4.12
N LEU A 131 -6.65 9.25 -4.77
CA LEU A 131 -7.17 9.74 -6.06
C LEU A 131 -7.73 11.16 -5.96
N LYS A 132 -8.55 11.45 -4.95
CA LYS A 132 -9.10 12.80 -4.69
C LYS A 132 -7.98 13.82 -4.46
N LYS A 133 -7.07 13.52 -3.54
CA LYS A 133 -5.91 14.35 -3.23
C LYS A 133 -5.01 14.57 -4.45
N GLY A 134 -4.76 13.51 -5.21
CA GLY A 134 -4.04 13.56 -6.47
C GLY A 134 -4.66 14.53 -7.46
N LEU A 135 -6.00 14.53 -7.61
CA LEU A 135 -6.69 15.43 -8.52
C LEU A 135 -6.55 16.89 -8.07
N GLU A 136 -6.63 17.17 -6.78
CA GLU A 136 -6.40 18.52 -6.24
C GLU A 136 -5.00 19.02 -6.63
N HIS A 137 -3.96 18.24 -6.33
CA HIS A 137 -2.57 18.59 -6.67
C HIS A 137 -2.35 18.70 -8.18
N TYR A 138 -2.91 17.78 -8.95
CA TYR A 138 -2.75 17.75 -10.41
C TYR A 138 -3.42 18.95 -11.06
N SER A 139 -4.61 19.35 -10.60
CA SER A 139 -5.34 20.51 -11.12
C SER A 139 -4.59 21.85 -10.94
N ARG A 140 -3.65 21.91 -9.99
CA ARG A 140 -2.75 23.06 -9.76
C ARG A 140 -1.50 23.06 -10.65
N SER A 141 -1.24 21.96 -11.35
CA SER A 141 -0.14 21.88 -12.31
C SER A 141 -0.54 22.41 -13.69
N ALA A 142 0.45 22.75 -14.52
CA ALA A 142 0.20 23.10 -15.92
C ALA A 142 -0.35 21.90 -16.72
N GLU A 143 0.07 20.68 -16.39
CA GLU A 143 -0.41 19.47 -17.06
C GLU A 143 -1.87 19.18 -16.72
N GLY A 144 -2.26 19.23 -15.45
CA GLY A 144 -3.64 18.97 -15.00
C GLY A 144 -4.61 20.14 -15.18
N ALA A 145 -4.20 21.13 -15.98
CA ALA A 145 -5.00 22.30 -16.30
C ALA A 145 -6.38 22.00 -16.84
N LEU A 146 -7.39 22.71 -16.31
CA LEU A 146 -8.76 22.70 -16.81
C LEU A 146 -9.43 24.05 -16.55
N TYR A 147 -10.37 24.41 -17.41
CA TYR A 147 -11.01 25.72 -17.42
C TYR A 147 -12.53 25.59 -17.48
N THR A 148 -13.20 26.64 -17.03
CA THR A 148 -14.65 26.83 -17.17
C THR A 148 -14.95 28.30 -17.49
N PHE A 149 -16.22 28.66 -17.54
CA PHE A 149 -16.65 30.01 -17.88
C PHE A 149 -17.68 30.58 -16.93
N SER A 150 -17.88 31.89 -17.05
CA SER A 150 -18.89 32.69 -16.38
C SER A 150 -19.53 33.64 -17.40
N TRP A 151 -20.83 33.84 -17.27
CA TRP A 151 -21.61 34.77 -18.08
C TRP A 151 -21.53 36.19 -17.49
N LYS A 152 -21.18 37.18 -18.31
CA LYS A 152 -21.23 38.60 -17.98
C LYS A 152 -22.63 39.13 -18.31
N LEU A 153 -23.48 39.23 -17.30
CA LEU A 153 -24.87 39.65 -17.44
C LEU A 153 -25.10 40.90 -16.58
N ASP A 154 -25.48 42.01 -17.22
CA ASP A 154 -25.82 43.27 -16.54
C ASP A 154 -24.80 43.77 -15.50
N GLY A 155 -23.51 43.51 -15.75
CA GLY A 155 -22.40 43.90 -14.88
C GLY A 155 -21.99 42.85 -13.84
N GLU A 156 -22.74 41.76 -13.72
CA GLU A 156 -22.45 40.63 -12.83
C GLU A 156 -21.82 39.46 -13.59
N LEU A 157 -20.99 38.69 -12.88
CA LEU A 157 -20.42 37.44 -13.37
C LEU A 157 -21.20 36.26 -12.78
N VAL A 158 -21.95 35.57 -13.63
CA VAL A 158 -22.72 34.38 -13.25
C VAL A 158 -21.93 33.14 -13.67
N PRO A 159 -21.35 32.35 -12.75
CA PRO A 159 -20.56 31.18 -13.10
C PRO A 159 -21.41 30.09 -13.76
N SER A 160 -20.80 29.30 -14.66
CA SER A 160 -21.40 28.03 -15.10
C SER A 160 -21.63 27.15 -13.86
N PRO A 161 -22.87 26.72 -13.57
CA PRO A 161 -23.18 25.99 -12.36
C PRO A 161 -22.55 24.61 -12.32
N MET A 162 -22.24 24.04 -13.50
CA MET A 162 -21.64 22.72 -13.63
C MET A 162 -20.14 22.79 -13.92
N ASN A 163 -19.48 23.96 -13.79
CA ASN A 163 -18.06 24.14 -14.17
C ASN A 163 -17.76 23.57 -15.58
N GLU A 164 -18.64 23.86 -16.53
CA GLU A 164 -18.64 23.28 -17.87
C GLU A 164 -17.40 23.67 -18.68
N GLU A 165 -17.00 22.78 -19.59
CA GLU A 165 -15.89 23.02 -20.49
C GLU A 165 -16.27 24.11 -21.53
N PRO A 166 -15.44 25.16 -21.76
CA PRO A 166 -15.87 26.30 -22.57
C PRO A 166 -16.13 25.99 -24.05
N LEU A 167 -15.50 24.99 -24.69
CA LEU A 167 -15.83 24.61 -26.07
C LEU A 167 -17.25 24.07 -26.22
N LEU A 168 -17.97 23.76 -25.12
CA LEU A 168 -19.40 23.46 -25.17
C LEU A 168 -20.24 24.66 -25.66
N LEU A 169 -19.71 25.89 -25.57
CA LEU A 169 -20.35 27.09 -26.14
C LEU A 169 -20.29 27.14 -27.68
N VAL A 170 -19.43 26.32 -28.31
CA VAL A 170 -19.25 26.29 -29.75
C VAL A 170 -20.34 25.44 -30.40
N PRO A 171 -20.96 25.89 -31.52
CA PRO A 171 -21.91 25.07 -32.26
C PRO A 171 -21.36 23.68 -32.60
N VAL A 172 -22.17 22.63 -32.42
CA VAL A 172 -21.75 21.21 -32.53
C VAL A 172 -20.95 20.92 -33.81
N ALA A 173 -21.44 21.38 -34.97
CA ALA A 173 -20.76 21.15 -36.25
C ALA A 173 -19.35 21.78 -36.33
N ALA A 174 -19.11 22.89 -35.64
CA ALA A 174 -17.79 23.51 -35.54
C ALA A 174 -16.93 22.82 -34.47
N ARG A 175 -17.53 22.48 -33.32
CA ARG A 175 -16.90 21.72 -32.23
C ARG A 175 -16.30 20.40 -32.73
N ASP A 176 -17.03 19.66 -33.55
CA ASP A 176 -16.55 18.40 -34.16
C ASP A 176 -15.30 18.61 -35.03
N ARG A 177 -15.28 19.68 -35.83
CA ARG A 177 -14.12 20.03 -36.68
C ARG A 177 -12.92 20.46 -35.83
N ILE A 178 -13.16 21.20 -34.76
CA ILE A 178 -12.12 21.59 -33.79
C ILE A 178 -11.54 20.33 -33.15
N LEU A 179 -12.37 19.44 -32.61
CA LEU A 179 -11.91 18.18 -32.00
C LEU A 179 -11.11 17.32 -32.98
N GLN A 180 -11.54 17.22 -34.24
CA GLN A 180 -10.79 16.52 -35.28
C GLN A 180 -9.42 17.16 -35.54
N SER A 181 -9.33 18.50 -35.53
CA SER A 181 -8.07 19.23 -35.68
C SER A 181 -7.14 19.02 -34.49
N LEU A 182 -7.65 19.15 -33.27
CA LEU A 182 -6.90 18.96 -32.03
C LEU A 182 -6.35 17.53 -31.93
N ASN A 183 -7.18 16.52 -32.22
CA ASN A 183 -6.78 15.12 -32.18
C ASN A 183 -5.68 14.75 -33.20
N LYS A 184 -5.47 15.54 -34.27
CA LYS A 184 -4.32 15.35 -35.18
C LYS A 184 -3.00 15.81 -34.56
N ARG A 185 -3.04 16.70 -33.57
CA ARG A 185 -1.86 17.25 -32.87
C ARG A 185 -1.51 16.47 -31.60
N VAL A 186 -2.51 15.86 -30.97
CA VAL A 186 -2.36 15.11 -29.72
C VAL A 186 -1.60 13.81 -29.95
N ARG A 187 -0.53 13.60 -29.18
CA ARG A 187 0.21 12.34 -29.12
C ARG A 187 -0.06 11.65 -27.79
N SER A 188 -1.22 11.02 -27.67
CA SER A 188 -1.58 10.18 -26.51
C SER A 188 -2.12 8.83 -26.97
N GLY A 189 -2.31 7.91 -26.01
CA GLY A 189 -2.90 6.60 -26.30
C GLY A 189 -4.36 6.68 -26.72
N TYR A 190 -5.08 7.73 -26.32
CA TYR A 190 -6.51 7.91 -26.51
C TYR A 190 -6.84 9.18 -27.33
N ARG A 191 -8.10 9.35 -27.74
CA ARG A 191 -8.56 10.59 -28.40
C ARG A 191 -9.23 11.51 -27.39
N LEU A 192 -9.01 12.82 -27.52
CA LEU A 192 -9.78 13.82 -26.80
C LEU A 192 -11.24 13.77 -27.28
N ARG A 193 -12.16 13.84 -26.32
CA ARG A 193 -13.61 13.73 -26.52
C ARG A 193 -14.31 14.83 -25.74
N LEU A 194 -15.46 15.25 -26.25
CA LEU A 194 -16.33 16.24 -25.62
C LEU A 194 -17.77 15.91 -25.99
N ASP A 195 -18.23 14.78 -25.45
CA ASP A 195 -19.54 14.19 -25.73
C ASP A 195 -20.57 14.68 -24.70
N LEU A 196 -20.67 16.00 -24.53
CA LEU A 196 -21.52 16.67 -23.54
C LEU A 196 -22.26 17.85 -24.19
N ASP A 197 -23.36 18.26 -23.55
CA ASP A 197 -24.13 19.46 -23.86
C ASP A 197 -24.14 20.46 -22.71
N LEU A 198 -24.49 21.71 -23.03
CA LEU A 198 -24.66 22.74 -22.01
C LEU A 198 -25.81 22.40 -21.07
N CYS A 199 -25.58 22.61 -19.77
CA CYS A 199 -26.55 22.54 -18.70
C CYS A 199 -27.71 23.53 -18.96
N PRO A 200 -28.88 23.29 -18.35
CA PRO A 200 -30.08 24.09 -18.62
C PRO A 200 -29.90 25.60 -18.41
N VAL A 201 -29.11 26.01 -17.40
CA VAL A 201 -28.85 27.44 -17.10
C VAL A 201 -27.96 28.09 -18.16
N SER A 202 -26.83 27.46 -18.48
CA SER A 202 -25.92 27.99 -19.50
C SER A 202 -26.57 28.01 -20.89
N ARG A 203 -27.38 27.00 -21.21
CA ARG A 203 -28.18 26.96 -22.43
C ARG A 203 -29.18 28.11 -22.50
N TYR A 204 -29.92 28.35 -21.41
CA TYR A 204 -30.86 29.48 -21.32
C TYR A 204 -30.18 30.82 -21.60
N TYR A 205 -29.02 31.07 -20.98
CA TYR A 205 -28.28 32.31 -21.22
C TYR A 205 -27.76 32.41 -22.65
N GLN A 206 -27.24 31.32 -23.20
CA GLN A 206 -26.78 31.31 -24.59
C GLN A 206 -27.91 31.61 -25.57
N GLU A 207 -29.06 30.95 -25.43
CA GLU A 207 -30.24 31.14 -26.28
C GLU A 207 -30.77 32.57 -26.16
N SER A 208 -30.91 33.09 -24.94
CA SER A 208 -31.38 34.46 -24.69
C SER A 208 -30.47 35.52 -25.32
N LEU A 209 -29.15 35.32 -25.27
CA LEU A 209 -28.18 36.23 -25.88
C LEU A 209 -28.17 36.09 -27.41
N LEU A 210 -28.32 34.88 -27.95
CA LEU A 210 -28.47 34.67 -29.40
C LEU A 210 -29.71 35.39 -29.92
N GLU A 211 -30.86 35.28 -29.23
CA GLU A 211 -32.08 36.02 -29.59
C GLU A 211 -31.85 37.53 -29.54
N ARG A 212 -31.21 38.03 -28.48
CA ARG A 212 -30.88 39.46 -28.33
C ARG A 212 -30.02 40.01 -29.45
N TYR A 213 -29.11 39.20 -30.00
CA TYR A 213 -28.17 39.59 -31.04
C TYR A 213 -28.49 39.02 -32.43
N ASP A 214 -29.74 38.61 -32.66
CA ASP A 214 -30.22 38.11 -33.96
C ASP A 214 -29.35 36.96 -34.52
N GLY A 215 -28.94 36.05 -33.63
CA GLY A 215 -28.12 34.88 -33.93
C GLY A 215 -26.61 35.14 -34.05
N ASP A 216 -26.12 36.35 -33.78
CA ASP A 216 -24.69 36.67 -33.81
C ASP A 216 -23.93 36.06 -32.63
N TRP A 217 -23.47 34.82 -32.80
CA TRP A 217 -22.71 34.05 -31.80
C TRP A 217 -21.42 34.76 -31.35
N MET A 218 -20.79 35.56 -32.20
CA MET A 218 -19.57 36.29 -31.82
C MET A 218 -19.86 37.32 -30.74
N LYS A 219 -21.00 38.03 -30.83
CA LYS A 219 -21.45 38.95 -29.76
C LYS A 219 -21.83 38.21 -28.48
N VAL A 220 -22.34 36.98 -28.57
CA VAL A 220 -22.61 36.15 -27.38
C VAL A 220 -21.31 35.87 -26.63
N LEU A 221 -20.19 35.63 -27.32
CA LEU A 221 -18.90 35.40 -26.68
C LEU A 221 -18.33 36.62 -25.94
N ASP A 222 -18.75 37.84 -26.27
CA ASP A 222 -18.36 39.04 -25.50
C ASP A 222 -18.90 38.97 -24.06
N HIS A 223 -19.97 38.20 -23.85
CA HIS A 223 -20.54 37.90 -22.54
C HIS A 223 -19.85 36.73 -21.83
N VAL A 224 -18.76 36.17 -22.34
CA VAL A 224 -18.09 35.02 -21.75
C VAL A 224 -16.75 35.44 -21.14
N GLN A 225 -16.57 35.10 -19.86
CA GLN A 225 -15.25 35.10 -19.21
C GLN A 225 -14.85 33.68 -18.91
N VAL A 226 -13.72 33.23 -19.44
CA VAL A 226 -13.14 31.93 -19.09
C VAL A 226 -12.25 32.09 -17.86
N ARG A 227 -12.26 31.11 -16.97
CA ARG A 227 -11.45 31.06 -15.75
C ARG A 227 -10.83 29.69 -15.53
N ARG A 228 -9.69 29.68 -14.83
CA ARG A 228 -9.09 28.46 -14.31
C ARG A 228 -9.99 27.81 -13.27
N VAL A 229 -10.00 26.48 -13.24
CA VAL A 229 -10.63 25.69 -12.17
C VAL A 229 -9.55 24.94 -11.40
N LEU A 230 -9.66 24.98 -10.08
CA LEU A 230 -8.89 24.14 -9.18
C LEU A 230 -9.85 23.14 -8.55
N ILE A 231 -9.49 21.87 -8.61
CA ILE A 231 -10.26 20.81 -7.96
C ILE A 231 -9.96 20.87 -6.46
N SER A 232 -11.01 20.83 -5.64
CA SER A 232 -10.91 20.82 -4.18
C SER A 232 -12.12 20.13 -3.54
N GLU A 233 -11.85 19.13 -2.70
CA GLU A 233 -12.83 18.49 -1.83
C GLU A 233 -13.36 19.48 -0.80
N LYS A 234 -12.48 20.31 -0.21
CA LYS A 234 -12.86 21.29 0.82
C LYS A 234 -13.79 22.37 0.28
N ASP A 235 -13.52 22.85 -0.93
CA ASP A 235 -14.33 23.89 -1.58
C ASP A 235 -15.48 23.30 -2.43
N ARG A 236 -15.71 21.98 -2.36
CA ARG A 236 -16.75 21.26 -3.12
C ARG A 236 -16.69 21.59 -4.63
N CYS A 237 -15.53 21.38 -5.24
CA CYS A 237 -15.31 21.60 -6.67
C CYS A 237 -14.57 20.41 -7.30
N GLY A 238 -15.22 19.66 -8.18
CA GLY A 238 -14.67 18.49 -8.86
C GLY A 238 -14.46 17.27 -7.97
N VAL A 239 -14.85 17.33 -6.69
CA VAL A 239 -14.81 16.19 -5.76
C VAL A 239 -16.11 16.15 -4.97
N GLY A 240 -16.90 15.10 -5.19
CA GLY A 240 -18.09 14.78 -4.41
C GLY A 240 -17.85 13.58 -3.50
N THR A 241 -18.53 13.54 -2.36
CA THR A 241 -18.49 12.38 -1.46
C THR A 241 -19.86 12.15 -0.86
N PHE A 242 -20.41 10.98 -1.14
CA PHE A 242 -21.70 10.56 -0.62
C PHE A 242 -21.53 9.44 0.40
N GLN A 243 -22.13 9.63 1.57
CA GLN A 243 -22.16 8.63 2.63
C GLN A 243 -23.62 8.31 3.00
N PRO A 244 -24.00 7.02 3.07
CA PRO A 244 -25.33 6.63 3.50
C PRO A 244 -25.57 7.10 4.95
N LYS A 245 -26.65 7.85 5.14
CA LYS A 245 -27.24 8.20 6.45
C LYS A 245 -28.42 7.27 6.75
N ASP A 246 -29.16 7.50 7.83
CA ASP A 246 -30.40 6.77 8.11
C ASP A 246 -31.36 6.83 6.90
N GLU A 247 -31.79 5.67 6.38
CA GLU A 247 -32.63 5.51 5.17
C GLU A 247 -33.87 6.40 5.19
N LYS A 248 -34.44 6.67 6.38
CA LYS A 248 -35.65 7.49 6.52
C LYS A 248 -35.44 8.98 6.27
N ASN A 249 -34.20 9.45 6.27
CA ASN A 249 -33.84 10.86 6.19
C ASN A 249 -33.02 11.20 4.93
N GLN A 250 -32.91 10.28 3.97
CA GLN A 250 -32.20 10.53 2.72
C GLN A 250 -33.14 11.05 1.62
N ASP A 251 -32.72 12.08 0.90
CA ASP A 251 -33.43 12.61 -0.28
C ASP A 251 -32.51 12.60 -1.52
N SER A 252 -33.04 12.22 -2.68
CA SER A 252 -32.27 12.18 -3.95
C SER A 252 -31.79 13.56 -4.41
N THR A 253 -32.33 14.62 -3.81
CA THR A 253 -31.83 15.99 -3.96
C THR A 253 -30.39 16.15 -3.44
N GLU A 254 -29.93 15.34 -2.47
CA GLU A 254 -28.52 15.34 -2.03
C GLU A 254 -27.57 14.96 -3.17
N LEU A 255 -28.02 14.14 -4.14
CA LEU A 255 -27.23 13.77 -5.31
C LEU A 255 -27.39 14.74 -6.48
N THR A 256 -28.61 15.19 -6.75
CA THR A 256 -28.97 15.88 -8.00
C THR A 256 -29.16 17.39 -7.87
N GLY A 257 -29.33 17.90 -6.65
CA GLY A 257 -29.67 19.29 -6.35
C GLY A 257 -31.16 19.52 -6.09
N ASP A 258 -31.53 20.75 -5.75
CA ASP A 258 -32.89 21.11 -5.35
C ASP A 258 -33.43 22.43 -5.95
N ILE A 259 -34.71 22.69 -5.69
CA ILE A 259 -35.37 23.92 -6.15
C ILE A 259 -35.08 25.08 -5.19
N ASN A 260 -34.64 26.19 -5.74
CA ASN A 260 -34.46 27.44 -5.01
C ASN A 260 -35.75 28.26 -4.95
N TYR A 261 -36.53 28.07 -3.89
CA TYR A 261 -37.81 28.78 -3.69
C TYR A 261 -37.67 30.31 -3.65
N ARG A 262 -36.52 30.87 -3.27
CA ARG A 262 -36.29 32.32 -3.29
C ARG A 262 -36.20 32.84 -4.72
N LYS A 263 -35.43 32.16 -5.57
CA LYS A 263 -35.32 32.50 -6.99
C LYS A 263 -36.65 32.35 -7.73
N ILE A 264 -37.52 31.41 -7.32
CA ILE A 264 -38.88 31.30 -7.89
C ILE A 264 -39.67 32.59 -7.67
N ALA A 265 -39.56 33.23 -6.50
CA ALA A 265 -40.28 34.47 -6.22
C ALA A 265 -39.81 35.63 -7.13
N GLU A 266 -38.55 35.61 -7.54
CA GLU A 266 -37.95 36.60 -8.45
C GLU A 266 -38.26 36.31 -9.93
N LEU A 267 -38.20 35.03 -10.32
CA LEU A 267 -38.32 34.58 -11.71
C LEU A 267 -39.77 34.24 -12.13
N GLY A 268 -40.67 34.05 -11.17
CA GLY A 268 -42.10 33.86 -11.38
C GLY A 268 -42.54 32.43 -11.77
N THR A 269 -41.62 31.47 -11.93
CA THR A 269 -41.97 30.06 -12.23
C THR A 269 -40.95 29.07 -11.66
N ASP A 270 -41.43 27.89 -11.25
CA ASP A 270 -40.61 26.76 -10.79
C ASP A 270 -40.02 25.94 -11.95
N SER A 271 -40.34 26.30 -13.20
CA SER A 271 -39.81 25.66 -14.41
C SER A 271 -38.59 26.36 -15.03
N ASP A 272 -38.24 27.56 -14.54
CA ASP A 272 -37.07 28.30 -15.03
C ASP A 272 -35.80 27.60 -14.55
N PRO A 273 -34.87 27.21 -15.45
CA PRO A 273 -33.67 26.47 -15.06
C PRO A 273 -32.79 27.22 -14.06
N ARG A 274 -32.85 28.56 -14.03
CA ARG A 274 -32.07 29.38 -13.09
C ARG A 274 -32.59 29.29 -11.65
N ALA A 275 -33.82 28.80 -11.46
CA ALA A 275 -34.43 28.55 -10.16
C ALA A 275 -33.95 27.23 -9.52
N PHE A 276 -33.11 26.44 -10.19
CA PHE A 276 -32.53 25.21 -9.66
C PHE A 276 -31.15 25.45 -9.03
N ASN A 277 -30.87 24.81 -7.90
CA ASN A 277 -29.53 24.76 -7.29
C ASN A 277 -28.81 23.50 -7.79
N PHE A 278 -27.68 23.70 -8.45
CA PHE A 278 -26.82 22.60 -8.93
C PHE A 278 -25.74 22.31 -7.88
N ASP A 279 -26.14 21.91 -6.68
CA ASP A 279 -25.27 21.72 -5.50
C ASP A 279 -25.25 20.30 -4.95
N GLY A 280 -26.04 19.40 -5.55
CA GLY A 280 -25.97 17.95 -5.30
C GLY A 280 -24.61 17.36 -5.63
N GLU A 281 -24.27 16.21 -5.03
CA GLU A 281 -22.93 15.64 -5.12
C GLU A 281 -22.46 15.35 -6.56
N PHE A 282 -23.36 14.97 -7.48
CA PHE A 282 -23.02 14.82 -8.91
C PHE A 282 -22.71 16.15 -9.61
N CYS A 283 -23.38 17.23 -9.19
CA CYS A 283 -23.09 18.57 -9.71
C CYS A 283 -21.74 19.07 -9.22
N VAL A 284 -21.45 18.85 -7.93
CA VAL A 284 -20.20 19.21 -7.26
C VAL A 284 -19.01 18.45 -7.84
N ALA A 285 -19.16 17.14 -8.08
CA ALA A 285 -18.10 16.27 -8.58
C ALA A 285 -17.80 16.44 -10.08
N ASN A 286 -18.61 17.20 -10.81
CA ASN A 286 -18.45 17.37 -12.25
C ASN A 286 -17.03 17.82 -12.62
N ARG A 287 -16.49 17.24 -13.69
CA ARG A 287 -15.10 17.36 -14.16
C ARG A 287 -14.05 16.65 -13.29
N GLY A 288 -14.45 15.89 -12.27
CA GLY A 288 -13.53 15.16 -11.41
C GLY A 288 -14.05 13.80 -10.95
N ILE A 289 -14.26 13.61 -9.65
CA ILE A 289 -14.53 12.31 -9.04
C ILE A 289 -15.65 12.38 -7.98
N ILE A 290 -16.49 11.36 -7.93
CA ILE A 290 -17.44 11.14 -6.84
C ILE A 290 -17.16 9.82 -6.13
N GLU A 291 -17.07 9.86 -4.80
CA GLU A 291 -16.92 8.70 -3.93
C GLU A 291 -18.23 8.32 -3.26
N PHE A 292 -18.68 7.08 -3.41
CA PHE A 292 -19.79 6.48 -2.65
C PHE A 292 -19.24 5.56 -1.56
N ILE A 293 -19.29 6.03 -0.31
CA ILE A 293 -18.84 5.31 0.87
C ILE A 293 -19.88 4.24 1.21
N GLU A 294 -19.49 2.97 1.29
CA GLU A 294 -20.43 1.86 1.58
C GLU A 294 -21.65 1.85 0.64
N VAL A 295 -21.41 2.02 -0.67
CA VAL A 295 -22.43 2.19 -1.73
C VAL A 295 -23.57 1.16 -1.72
N LEU A 296 -23.32 -0.03 -1.19
CA LEU A 296 -24.30 -1.10 -1.08
C LEU A 296 -25.29 -0.94 0.07
N LYS A 297 -25.05 -0.02 1.00
CA LYS A 297 -26.01 0.36 2.05
C LYS A 297 -26.97 1.47 1.61
N LEU A 298 -26.86 1.93 0.37
CA LEU A 298 -27.78 2.94 -0.17
C LEU A 298 -29.17 2.35 -0.36
N ASP A 299 -30.19 3.19 -0.14
CA ASP A 299 -31.54 2.86 -0.57
C ASP A 299 -31.57 2.65 -2.10
N VAL A 300 -32.40 1.71 -2.54
CA VAL A 300 -32.60 1.34 -3.95
C VAL A 300 -32.89 2.56 -4.82
N ALA A 301 -33.60 3.57 -4.31
CA ALA A 301 -33.89 4.81 -5.04
C ALA A 301 -32.61 5.51 -5.55
N PHE A 302 -31.56 5.60 -4.72
CA PHE A 302 -30.30 6.23 -5.10
C PHE A 302 -29.51 5.42 -6.12
N LEU A 303 -29.70 4.10 -6.13
CA LEU A 303 -29.05 3.24 -7.11
C LEU A 303 -29.55 3.52 -8.53
N TYR A 304 -30.81 3.93 -8.71
CA TYR A 304 -31.32 4.31 -10.04
C TYR A 304 -30.67 5.60 -10.56
N ASP A 305 -30.48 6.59 -9.70
CA ASP A 305 -29.77 7.83 -10.07
C ASP A 305 -28.31 7.52 -10.42
N LEU A 306 -27.66 6.66 -9.62
CA LEU A 306 -26.30 6.19 -9.86
C LEU A 306 -26.14 5.41 -11.19
N LEU A 307 -27.12 4.56 -11.51
CA LEU A 307 -27.12 3.81 -12.77
C LEU A 307 -27.32 4.72 -13.97
N THR A 308 -28.18 5.73 -13.86
CA THR A 308 -28.39 6.73 -14.92
C THR A 308 -27.13 7.58 -15.10
N ALA A 309 -26.54 8.05 -14.01
CA ALA A 309 -25.30 8.82 -14.00
C ALA A 309 -24.15 8.06 -14.66
N SER A 310 -23.93 6.79 -14.27
CA SER A 310 -22.87 5.97 -14.86
C SER A 310 -23.14 5.59 -16.32
N GLN A 311 -24.37 5.21 -16.69
CA GLN A 311 -24.63 4.70 -18.04
C GLN A 311 -24.78 5.79 -19.11
N GLU A 312 -25.53 6.85 -18.77
CA GLU A 312 -25.89 7.91 -19.70
C GLU A 312 -24.99 9.12 -19.58
N HIS A 313 -24.16 9.20 -18.53
CA HIS A 313 -23.43 10.41 -18.16
C HIS A 313 -24.38 11.59 -17.95
N LYS A 314 -25.54 11.32 -17.33
CA LYS A 314 -26.61 12.28 -17.11
C LYS A 314 -27.23 12.13 -15.74
N ILE A 315 -27.62 13.25 -15.15
CA ILE A 315 -28.52 13.29 -13.99
C ILE A 315 -29.87 13.86 -14.42
N LYS A 316 -30.95 13.43 -13.74
CA LYS A 316 -32.30 13.93 -13.95
C LYS A 316 -32.79 14.67 -12.70
N PRO A 317 -32.57 16.00 -12.61
CA PRO A 317 -33.08 16.75 -11.49
C PRO A 317 -34.62 16.81 -11.51
N LYS A 318 -35.22 16.83 -10.32
CA LYS A 318 -36.68 16.78 -10.15
C LYS A 318 -37.34 17.99 -10.82
N LYS A 319 -38.25 17.75 -11.79
CA LYS A 319 -38.92 18.76 -12.63
C LYS A 319 -38.05 19.51 -13.66
N PHE A 320 -36.75 19.24 -13.76
CA PHE A 320 -35.87 19.91 -14.73
C PHE A 320 -35.38 18.98 -15.84
N ALA A 321 -34.76 19.55 -16.87
CA ALA A 321 -34.15 18.80 -17.97
C ALA A 321 -32.97 17.95 -17.47
N GLN A 322 -32.68 16.85 -18.19
CA GLN A 322 -31.46 16.08 -17.91
C GLN A 322 -30.22 16.97 -18.12
N THR A 323 -29.23 16.78 -17.26
CA THR A 323 -27.96 17.52 -17.30
C THR A 323 -26.82 16.54 -17.44
N ASP A 324 -25.91 16.81 -18.37
CA ASP A 324 -24.75 15.97 -18.64
C ASP A 324 -23.68 16.16 -17.55
N ILE A 325 -22.97 15.07 -17.22
CA ILE A 325 -21.91 15.02 -16.22
C ILE A 325 -20.65 14.33 -16.79
N ASP A 326 -19.48 14.80 -16.39
CA ASP A 326 -18.16 14.28 -16.74
C ASP A 326 -17.38 14.00 -15.47
N GLU A 327 -17.50 12.79 -14.94
CA GLU A 327 -16.90 12.41 -13.66
C GLU A 327 -16.55 10.93 -13.61
N VAL A 328 -15.66 10.57 -12.68
CA VAL A 328 -15.35 9.18 -12.33
C VAL A 328 -16.17 8.79 -11.12
N ILE A 329 -16.95 7.72 -11.23
CA ILE A 329 -17.81 7.23 -10.14
C ILE A 329 -17.14 6.04 -9.46
N ILE A 330 -16.74 6.20 -8.20
CA ILE A 330 -16.12 5.15 -7.39
C ILE A 330 -16.97 4.87 -6.17
N GLY A 331 -17.37 3.62 -5.98
CA GLY A 331 -17.97 3.15 -4.75
C GLY A 331 -17.05 2.17 -4.03
N HIS A 332 -17.19 2.05 -2.71
CA HIS A 332 -16.52 0.99 -1.99
C HIS A 332 -17.46 0.23 -1.05
N THR A 333 -17.24 -1.07 -0.88
CA THR A 333 -18.06 -1.93 -0.01
C THR A 333 -17.22 -3.03 0.66
N ASN A 334 -17.82 -3.71 1.65
CA ASN A 334 -17.23 -4.86 2.32
C ASN A 334 -17.85 -6.19 1.83
N GLU A 335 -17.25 -7.31 2.22
CA GLU A 335 -17.74 -8.65 1.82
C GLU A 335 -19.15 -8.95 2.33
N PRO A 336 -19.49 -8.75 3.63
CA PRO A 336 -20.84 -9.06 4.12
C PRO A 336 -21.96 -8.33 3.38
N GLU A 337 -21.80 -7.03 3.11
CA GLU A 337 -22.80 -6.25 2.37
C GLU A 337 -22.90 -6.70 0.91
N TYR A 338 -21.76 -7.01 0.28
CA TYR A 338 -21.76 -7.54 -1.08
C TYR A 338 -22.49 -8.88 -1.17
N ALA A 339 -22.17 -9.83 -0.29
CA ALA A 339 -22.79 -11.15 -0.24
C ALA A 339 -24.30 -11.09 0.05
N ARG A 340 -24.72 -10.23 0.98
CA ARG A 340 -26.15 -10.03 1.33
C ARG A 340 -26.99 -9.64 0.11
N LEU A 341 -26.40 -8.88 -0.80
CA LEU A 341 -27.08 -8.29 -1.95
C LEU A 341 -26.95 -9.11 -3.24
N GLN A 342 -26.18 -10.21 -3.24
CA GLN A 342 -26.05 -11.06 -4.43
C GLN A 342 -27.35 -11.74 -4.88
N ASN A 343 -28.29 -11.97 -3.95
CA ASN A 343 -29.53 -12.69 -4.24
C ASN A 343 -30.71 -11.77 -4.57
N ASN A 344 -30.50 -10.45 -4.68
CA ASN A 344 -31.55 -9.48 -4.98
C ASN A 344 -31.56 -9.15 -6.50
N GLU A 345 -32.69 -9.31 -7.18
CA GLU A 345 -32.85 -9.02 -8.62
C GLU A 345 -32.53 -7.55 -8.95
N LEU A 346 -32.87 -6.61 -8.07
CA LEU A 346 -32.53 -5.18 -8.27
C LEU A 346 -31.01 -4.94 -8.25
N MET A 347 -30.26 -5.79 -7.56
CA MET A 347 -28.79 -5.76 -7.53
C MET A 347 -28.18 -6.42 -8.76
N GLU A 348 -28.94 -7.17 -9.55
CA GLU A 348 -28.47 -7.70 -10.83
C GLU A 348 -28.16 -6.56 -11.81
N ALA A 349 -29.07 -5.59 -11.93
CA ALA A 349 -28.84 -4.40 -12.76
C ALA A 349 -27.63 -3.59 -12.29
N PHE A 350 -27.45 -3.42 -10.97
CA PHE A 350 -26.29 -2.74 -10.41
C PHE A 350 -24.99 -3.50 -10.66
N ARG A 351 -24.99 -4.83 -10.48
CA ARG A 351 -23.81 -5.69 -10.75
C ARG A 351 -23.39 -5.62 -12.21
N ASP A 352 -24.34 -5.71 -13.14
CA ASP A 352 -24.06 -5.58 -14.58
C ASP A 352 -23.41 -4.23 -14.92
N ARG A 353 -23.77 -3.17 -14.19
CA ARG A 353 -23.26 -1.80 -14.37
C ARG A 353 -22.06 -1.46 -13.51
N THR A 354 -21.48 -2.45 -12.84
CA THR A 354 -20.34 -2.26 -11.94
C THR A 354 -19.12 -3.02 -12.44
N ILE A 355 -17.95 -2.40 -12.33
CA ILE A 355 -16.66 -3.07 -12.45
C ILE A 355 -16.12 -3.29 -11.05
N LYS A 356 -16.16 -4.54 -10.60
CA LYS A 356 -15.66 -4.95 -9.29
C LYS A 356 -14.14 -5.08 -9.32
N ILE A 357 -13.45 -4.48 -8.36
CA ILE A 357 -12.02 -4.65 -8.13
C ILE A 357 -11.82 -5.13 -6.69
N ASP A 358 -11.35 -6.37 -6.56
CA ASP A 358 -10.99 -6.96 -5.27
C ASP A 358 -9.73 -6.31 -4.71
N ILE A 359 -9.85 -5.76 -3.50
CA ILE A 359 -8.78 -5.17 -2.71
C ILE A 359 -8.58 -6.05 -1.45
N PRO A 360 -7.74 -7.10 -1.54
CA PRO A 360 -7.44 -7.97 -0.40
C PRO A 360 -6.48 -7.29 0.58
N TYR A 361 -6.30 -7.88 1.74
CA TYR A 361 -5.18 -7.55 2.63
C TYR A 361 -3.83 -7.92 2.01
N ASN A 362 -2.78 -7.23 2.44
CA ASN A 362 -1.41 -7.57 2.08
C ASN A 362 -1.01 -8.95 2.63
N LEU A 363 -0.31 -9.73 1.80
CA LEU A 363 0.14 -11.10 2.09
C LEU A 363 1.67 -11.25 2.15
N LYS A 364 2.41 -10.14 2.05
CA LYS A 364 3.88 -10.12 2.17
C LYS A 364 4.28 -9.59 3.54
N LEU A 365 5.05 -10.38 4.28
CA LEU A 365 5.50 -10.02 5.63
C LEU A 365 6.27 -8.69 5.64
N ALA A 366 7.21 -8.49 4.72
CA ALA A 366 7.99 -7.26 4.65
C ALA A 366 7.12 -6.01 4.41
N ASN A 367 6.06 -6.14 3.61
CA ASN A 367 5.12 -5.04 3.37
C ASN A 367 4.21 -4.79 4.59
N GLU A 368 3.81 -5.85 5.29
CA GLU A 368 2.94 -5.74 6.47
C GLU A 368 3.66 -5.06 7.63
N ILE A 369 4.94 -5.39 7.83
CA ILE A 369 5.81 -4.73 8.81
C ILE A 369 5.85 -3.22 8.53
N ARG A 370 6.03 -2.82 7.26
CA ARG A 370 6.06 -1.40 6.87
C ARG A 370 4.76 -0.65 7.17
N ILE A 371 3.61 -1.33 7.09
CA ILE A 371 2.32 -0.75 7.47
C ILE A 371 2.34 -0.35 8.95
N TYR A 372 2.88 -1.21 9.83
CA TYR A 372 2.95 -0.94 11.26
C TYR A 372 4.08 0.04 11.62
N GLU A 373 5.24 -0.05 10.97
CA GLU A 373 6.38 0.85 11.19
C GLU A 373 6.04 2.31 10.92
N ARG A 374 5.04 2.59 10.08
CA ARG A 374 4.54 3.95 9.84
C ARG A 374 4.11 4.63 11.13
N ASP A 375 3.30 3.92 11.93
CA ASP A 375 2.67 4.47 13.13
C ASP A 375 3.46 4.10 14.41
N PHE A 376 4.25 3.02 14.36
CA PHE A 376 5.01 2.51 15.50
C PHE A 376 6.51 2.54 15.23
N ASN A 377 7.11 3.72 15.38
CA ASN A 377 8.55 3.92 15.25
C ASN A 377 9.07 4.92 16.31
N ARG A 378 10.39 5.13 16.34
CA ARG A 378 11.04 6.03 17.31
C ARG A 378 10.58 7.49 17.24
N LYS A 379 10.02 7.95 16.10
CA LYS A 379 9.52 9.32 15.93
C LYS A 379 8.10 9.46 16.49
N THR A 380 7.24 8.48 16.22
CA THR A 380 5.81 8.52 16.60
C THR A 380 5.55 8.02 18.02
N VAL A 381 6.44 7.17 18.55
CA VAL A 381 6.35 6.61 19.91
C VAL A 381 7.55 7.09 20.74
N PRO A 382 7.60 8.37 21.13
CA PRO A 382 8.73 8.90 21.89
C PRO A 382 8.76 8.32 23.31
N GLY A 383 9.96 8.00 23.78
CA GLY A 383 10.19 7.56 25.16
C GLY A 383 9.88 6.08 25.44
N LYS A 384 9.46 5.30 24.44
CA LYS A 384 9.33 3.84 24.56
C LYS A 384 10.16 3.12 23.51
N HIS A 385 10.86 2.07 23.93
CA HIS A 385 11.53 1.16 23.02
C HIS A 385 10.55 0.10 22.53
N ILE A 386 10.55 -0.15 21.21
CA ILE A 386 9.85 -1.27 20.61
C ILE A 386 10.94 -2.30 20.32
N ALA A 387 10.97 -3.39 21.09
CA ALA A 387 12.00 -4.41 20.94
C ALA A 387 11.98 -5.01 19.52
N PRO A 388 13.14 -5.45 19.01
CA PRO A 388 13.24 -6.17 17.75
C PRO A 388 12.19 -7.28 17.63
N HIS A 389 11.76 -7.52 16.39
CA HIS A 389 10.74 -8.50 16.01
C HIS A 389 9.31 -8.26 16.52
N THR A 390 9.05 -7.25 17.36
CA THR A 390 7.71 -6.98 17.92
C THR A 390 6.66 -6.75 16.83
N LEU A 391 6.98 -5.91 15.84
CA LEU A 391 6.07 -5.66 14.72
C LEU A 391 6.03 -6.86 13.75
N SER A 392 7.15 -7.57 13.57
CA SER A 392 7.20 -8.69 12.63
C SER A 392 6.45 -9.93 13.11
N THR A 393 6.44 -10.22 14.40
CA THR A 393 5.63 -11.33 14.94
C THR A 393 4.14 -11.03 14.84
N ALA A 394 3.72 -9.81 15.16
CA ALA A 394 2.34 -9.37 14.97
C ALA A 394 1.92 -9.42 13.48
N ALA A 395 2.78 -8.96 12.58
CA ALA A 395 2.57 -9.04 11.13
C ALA A 395 2.52 -10.47 10.61
N MET A 396 3.38 -11.35 11.13
CA MET A 396 3.41 -12.76 10.74
C MET A 396 2.11 -13.45 11.13
N TRP A 397 1.65 -13.24 12.37
CA TRP A 397 0.36 -13.77 12.82
C TRP A 397 -0.79 -13.26 11.95
N ALA A 398 -0.85 -11.95 11.70
CA ALA A 398 -1.86 -11.35 10.84
C ALA A 398 -1.91 -12.01 9.45
N ILE A 399 -0.77 -12.19 8.79
CA ILE A 399 -0.72 -12.84 7.47
C ILE A 399 -1.14 -14.31 7.55
N LEU A 400 -0.70 -15.07 8.56
CA LEU A 400 -1.10 -16.47 8.71
C LEU A 400 -2.63 -16.62 8.81
N THR A 401 -3.32 -15.67 9.44
CA THR A 401 -4.80 -15.67 9.51
C THR A 401 -5.49 -15.38 8.18
N ARG A 402 -4.76 -14.79 7.20
CA ARG A 402 -5.25 -14.36 5.88
C ARG A 402 -4.94 -15.36 4.77
N LEU A 403 -4.06 -16.33 5.05
CA LEU A 403 -3.66 -17.36 4.10
C LEU A 403 -4.62 -18.54 4.13
N GLU A 404 -4.86 -19.09 2.94
CA GLU A 404 -5.59 -20.35 2.78
C GLU A 404 -4.65 -21.53 3.01
N GLU A 405 -5.18 -22.60 3.59
CA GLU A 405 -4.43 -23.84 3.80
C GLU A 405 -3.89 -24.37 2.45
N PRO A 406 -2.61 -24.75 2.37
CA PRO A 406 -2.06 -25.32 1.15
C PRO A 406 -2.78 -26.63 0.78
N LYS A 407 -3.20 -26.76 -0.49
CA LYS A 407 -3.79 -28.02 -1.00
C LYS A 407 -2.79 -29.18 -0.98
N LYS A 408 -1.48 -28.88 -1.06
CA LYS A 408 -0.39 -29.85 -1.00
C LYS A 408 -0.02 -30.10 0.47
N ALA A 409 -0.21 -31.34 0.94
CA ALA A 409 -0.03 -31.72 2.35
C ALA A 409 1.40 -31.56 2.92
N ASN A 410 2.39 -31.33 2.07
CA ASN A 410 3.80 -31.19 2.46
C ASN A 410 4.25 -29.73 2.68
N LEU A 411 3.34 -28.75 2.58
CA LEU A 411 3.63 -27.35 2.81
C LEU A 411 2.86 -26.84 4.03
N THR A 412 3.55 -26.22 4.99
CA THR A 412 2.89 -25.53 6.10
C THR A 412 2.52 -24.09 5.74
N LEU A 413 1.56 -23.49 6.44
CA LEU A 413 1.22 -22.07 6.25
C LEU A 413 2.42 -21.13 6.46
N LEU A 414 3.25 -21.41 7.46
CA LEU A 414 4.46 -20.62 7.72
C LEU A 414 5.46 -20.72 6.56
N GLN A 415 5.63 -21.91 5.97
CA GLN A 415 6.45 -22.07 4.77
C GLN A 415 5.85 -21.34 3.56
N LYS A 416 4.52 -21.39 3.37
CA LYS A 416 3.81 -20.61 2.33
C LYS A 416 4.04 -19.11 2.51
N LEU A 417 3.91 -18.59 3.73
CA LEU A 417 4.23 -17.20 4.07
C LEU A 417 5.67 -16.83 3.70
N LYS A 418 6.64 -17.69 4.07
CA LYS A 418 8.06 -17.49 3.75
C LYS A 418 8.30 -17.43 2.24
N LEU A 419 7.67 -18.32 1.47
CA LEU A 419 7.73 -18.33 0.00
C LEU A 419 7.13 -17.05 -0.60
N TYR A 420 5.97 -16.62 -0.13
CA TYR A 420 5.33 -15.38 -0.58
C TYR A 420 6.16 -14.14 -0.25
N ASN A 421 6.91 -14.18 0.84
CA ASN A 421 7.86 -13.14 1.23
C ASN A 421 9.23 -13.27 0.54
N GLY A 422 9.37 -14.13 -0.47
CA GLY A 422 10.57 -14.25 -1.31
C GLY A 422 11.68 -15.15 -0.75
N LYS A 423 11.46 -15.86 0.37
CA LYS A 423 12.42 -16.87 0.84
C LYS A 423 12.37 -18.09 -0.07
N SER A 424 13.52 -18.66 -0.38
CA SER A 424 13.63 -19.91 -1.16
C SER A 424 13.57 -21.11 -0.21
N LEU A 425 12.77 -22.13 -0.54
CA LEU A 425 12.69 -23.40 0.19
C LEU A 425 13.10 -24.56 -0.73
N PRO A 426 13.81 -25.59 -0.21
CA PRO A 426 14.16 -26.77 -0.99
C PRO A 426 12.91 -27.42 -1.61
N GLY A 427 12.99 -27.76 -2.90
CA GLY A 427 11.88 -28.39 -3.62
C GLY A 427 10.80 -27.43 -4.14
N TYR A 428 10.92 -26.12 -3.88
CA TYR A 428 9.99 -25.11 -4.39
C TYR A 428 10.68 -24.17 -5.38
N THR A 429 10.15 -24.12 -6.59
CA THR A 429 10.58 -23.18 -7.63
C THR A 429 9.67 -21.95 -7.65
N ARG A 430 10.11 -20.89 -8.34
CA ARG A 430 9.29 -19.69 -8.55
C ARG A 430 7.97 -19.99 -9.26
N ASP A 431 7.97 -20.97 -10.16
CA ASP A 431 6.75 -21.39 -10.88
C ASP A 431 5.76 -22.05 -9.92
N ASN A 432 6.23 -22.84 -8.95
CA ASN A 432 5.36 -23.39 -7.90
C ASN A 432 4.75 -22.30 -7.01
N ILE A 433 5.47 -21.20 -6.74
CA ILE A 433 4.92 -20.06 -5.97
C ILE A 433 3.80 -19.38 -6.75
N ARG A 434 3.93 -19.27 -8.08
CA ARG A 434 2.88 -18.73 -8.93
C ARG A 434 1.63 -19.61 -8.92
N GLU A 435 1.80 -20.93 -9.09
CA GLU A 435 0.70 -21.91 -9.01
C GLU A 435 -0.03 -21.81 -7.65
N LEU A 436 0.72 -21.74 -6.54
CA LEU A 436 0.13 -21.60 -5.20
C LEU A 436 -0.77 -20.36 -5.07
N ARG A 437 -0.41 -19.25 -5.70
CA ARG A 437 -1.23 -18.02 -5.72
C ARG A 437 -2.45 -18.15 -6.62
N GLU A 438 -2.33 -18.85 -7.75
CA GLU A 438 -3.45 -19.09 -8.68
C GLU A 438 -4.47 -20.08 -8.12
N GLU A 439 -4.04 -21.03 -7.28
CA GLU A 439 -4.90 -22.01 -6.61
C GLU A 439 -5.76 -21.44 -5.47
N SER A 440 -5.41 -20.25 -4.96
CA SER A 440 -5.98 -19.59 -3.78
C SER A 440 -6.42 -18.14 -4.07
N PRO A 441 -7.45 -17.95 -4.91
CA PRO A 441 -7.85 -16.62 -5.38
C PRO A 441 -8.49 -15.71 -4.32
N HIS A 442 -8.96 -16.26 -3.18
CA HIS A 442 -9.61 -15.49 -2.12
C HIS A 442 -8.67 -15.15 -0.95
N GLU A 443 -7.36 -15.43 -1.06
CA GLU A 443 -6.40 -15.09 -0.02
C GLU A 443 -6.37 -13.58 0.28
N GLY A 444 -6.39 -13.25 1.57
CA GLY A 444 -6.45 -11.87 2.03
C GLY A 444 -7.82 -11.23 1.96
N MET A 445 -8.87 -11.91 1.49
CA MET A 445 -10.25 -11.42 1.60
C MET A 445 -10.84 -11.65 2.98
N ASP A 446 -10.29 -12.60 3.74
CA ASP A 446 -10.60 -12.89 5.12
C ASP A 446 -9.36 -12.76 6.02
N GLY A 447 -9.56 -12.82 7.34
CA GLY A 447 -8.49 -12.77 8.32
C GLY A 447 -8.48 -11.50 9.17
N ILE A 448 -7.44 -11.38 9.99
CA ILE A 448 -7.26 -10.26 10.89
C ILE A 448 -6.88 -8.99 10.12
N SER A 449 -7.63 -7.92 10.35
CA SER A 449 -7.36 -6.62 9.75
C SER A 449 -6.08 -5.96 10.30
N PRO A 450 -5.36 -5.14 9.51
CA PRO A 450 -4.25 -4.35 10.02
C PRO A 450 -4.66 -3.42 11.17
N ARG A 451 -5.90 -2.90 11.15
CA ARG A 451 -6.44 -2.03 12.22
C ARG A 451 -6.47 -2.74 13.56
N TYR A 452 -6.92 -3.99 13.59
CA TYR A 452 -6.93 -4.78 14.81
C TYR A 452 -5.52 -4.92 15.40
N ILE A 453 -4.51 -5.18 14.56
CA ILE A 453 -3.11 -5.27 15.01
C ILE A 453 -2.62 -3.92 15.57
N GLN A 454 -2.92 -2.82 14.88
CA GLN A 454 -2.55 -1.47 15.33
C GLN A 454 -3.19 -1.12 16.67
N ASP A 455 -4.47 -1.44 16.86
CA ASP A 455 -5.18 -1.23 18.12
C ASP A 455 -4.52 -2.01 19.26
N LYS A 456 -4.12 -3.26 19.01
CA LYS A 456 -3.48 -4.13 20.01
C LYS A 456 -2.06 -3.71 20.36
N ILE A 457 -1.29 -3.23 19.38
CA ILE A 457 0.02 -2.61 19.65
C ILE A 457 -0.17 -1.33 20.46
N SER A 458 -1.15 -0.49 20.11
CA SER A 458 -1.46 0.75 20.83
C SER A 458 -1.85 0.48 22.28
N ASN A 459 -2.72 -0.51 22.55
CA ASN A 459 -3.06 -0.94 23.90
C ASN A 459 -1.83 -1.37 24.69
N THR A 460 -0.94 -2.15 24.06
CA THR A 460 0.31 -2.60 24.69
C THR A 460 1.21 -1.40 25.05
N LEU A 461 1.25 -0.39 24.18
CA LEU A 461 1.99 0.85 24.39
C LEU A 461 1.39 1.77 25.46
N VAL A 462 0.16 1.58 25.91
CA VAL A 462 -0.40 2.40 27.02
C VAL A 462 0.23 2.03 28.36
N ASN A 463 0.72 0.80 28.53
CA ASN A 463 1.37 0.36 29.78
C ASN A 463 2.59 1.22 30.14
N ASP A 464 2.82 1.51 31.42
CA ASP A 464 3.92 2.35 31.93
C ASP A 464 5.32 1.74 31.81
N LEU A 465 5.49 0.74 30.94
CA LEU A 465 6.77 0.10 30.69
C LEU A 465 7.60 0.90 29.68
N PRO A 466 8.92 1.04 29.91
CA PRO A 466 9.83 1.76 29.00
C PRO A 466 10.10 1.00 27.69
N CYS A 467 9.83 -0.31 27.66
CA CYS A 467 10.02 -1.17 26.51
C CYS A 467 8.81 -2.10 26.35
N ILE A 468 8.37 -2.31 25.11
CA ILE A 468 7.42 -3.37 24.74
C ILE A 468 8.16 -4.47 23.95
N ASN A 469 7.72 -5.71 24.12
CA ASN A 469 8.35 -6.87 23.48
C ASN A 469 7.32 -7.75 22.73
N PRO A 470 7.77 -8.71 21.90
CA PRO A 470 6.88 -9.56 21.12
C PRO A 470 5.85 -10.34 21.95
N PHE A 471 6.21 -10.80 23.16
CA PHE A 471 5.29 -11.56 24.02
C PHE A 471 4.15 -10.71 24.54
N MET A 472 4.43 -9.45 24.93
CA MET A 472 3.39 -8.53 25.39
C MET A 472 2.33 -8.31 24.30
N VAL A 473 2.78 -8.05 23.06
CA VAL A 473 1.87 -7.87 21.92
C VAL A 473 1.13 -9.15 21.59
N MET A 474 1.80 -10.32 21.55
CA MET A 474 1.13 -11.60 21.30
C MET A 474 0.05 -11.90 22.35
N ASN A 475 0.30 -11.62 23.63
CA ASN A 475 -0.68 -11.82 24.70
C ASN A 475 -1.90 -10.89 24.54
N GLU A 476 -1.67 -9.63 24.17
CA GLU A 476 -2.74 -8.66 23.90
C GLU A 476 -3.56 -9.03 22.65
N LEU A 477 -2.91 -9.57 21.61
CA LEU A 477 -3.57 -10.15 20.44
C LEU A 477 -4.43 -11.36 20.84
N GLU A 478 -3.91 -12.29 21.63
CA GLU A 478 -4.63 -13.49 22.07
C GLU A 478 -5.86 -13.14 22.93
N ALA A 479 -5.68 -12.30 23.96
CA ALA A 479 -6.75 -11.84 24.83
C ALA A 479 -7.82 -11.05 24.06
N GLY A 480 -7.41 -10.31 23.03
CA GLY A 480 -8.31 -9.56 22.19
C GLY A 480 -9.24 -10.41 21.31
N LEU A 481 -8.95 -11.69 21.07
CA LEU A 481 -9.77 -12.54 20.20
C LEU A 481 -11.16 -12.83 20.80
N ASP A 482 -11.27 -12.87 22.12
CA ASP A 482 -12.54 -13.19 22.79
C ASP A 482 -13.59 -12.12 22.55
N HIS A 483 -13.17 -10.86 22.47
CA HIS A 483 -14.03 -9.70 22.25
C HIS A 483 -14.04 -9.17 20.80
N HIS A 484 -13.46 -9.92 19.85
CA HIS A 484 -13.40 -9.48 18.46
C HIS A 484 -14.80 -9.46 17.81
N SER A 485 -15.24 -8.29 17.34
CA SER A 485 -16.60 -8.07 16.83
C SER A 485 -16.93 -8.84 15.55
N LEU A 486 -15.96 -8.98 14.64
CA LEU A 486 -16.15 -9.66 13.34
C LEU A 486 -15.84 -11.16 13.36
N ILE A 487 -15.22 -11.68 14.42
CA ILE A 487 -14.81 -13.08 14.52
C ILE A 487 -15.56 -13.68 15.70
N SER A 488 -16.77 -14.19 15.44
CA SER A 488 -17.61 -14.82 16.45
C SER A 488 -17.44 -16.34 16.49
N ASP A 489 -17.02 -16.94 15.38
CA ASP A 489 -16.90 -18.39 15.22
C ASP A 489 -15.84 -19.00 16.17
N PRO A 490 -16.22 -19.91 17.09
CA PRO A 490 -15.29 -20.54 18.03
C PRO A 490 -14.15 -21.32 17.37
N GLU A 491 -14.40 -21.99 16.26
CA GLU A 491 -13.38 -22.77 15.53
C GLU A 491 -12.34 -21.85 14.90
N THR A 492 -12.76 -20.74 14.30
CA THR A 492 -11.86 -19.71 13.78
C THR A 492 -11.00 -19.10 14.89
N LYS A 493 -11.59 -18.79 16.06
CA LYS A 493 -10.82 -18.31 17.22
C LYS A 493 -9.78 -19.33 17.67
N LYS A 494 -10.15 -20.61 17.73
CA LYS A 494 -9.23 -21.71 18.09
C LYS A 494 -8.07 -21.80 17.09
N ARG A 495 -8.38 -21.82 15.79
CA ARG A 495 -7.36 -21.80 14.72
C ARG A 495 -6.40 -20.62 14.87
N TYR A 496 -6.91 -19.42 15.17
CA TYR A 496 -6.06 -18.23 15.30
C TYR A 496 -5.15 -18.28 16.53
N ARG A 497 -5.58 -18.89 17.63
CA ARG A 497 -4.71 -19.17 18.79
C ARG A 497 -3.62 -20.19 18.43
N GLU A 498 -3.96 -21.24 17.69
CA GLU A 498 -2.99 -22.22 17.20
C GLU A 498 -1.94 -21.56 16.29
N LEU A 499 -2.35 -20.66 15.39
CA LEU A 499 -1.43 -19.88 14.55
C LEU A 499 -0.53 -18.95 15.37
N LEU A 500 -1.01 -18.43 16.51
CA LEU A 500 -0.18 -17.62 17.40
C LEU A 500 0.92 -18.46 18.06
N ASN A 501 0.64 -19.72 18.39
CA ASN A 501 1.67 -20.65 18.87
C ASN A 501 2.74 -20.92 17.79
N VAL A 502 2.34 -21.08 16.52
CA VAL A 502 3.30 -21.21 15.41
C VAL A 502 4.22 -20.00 15.30
N VAL A 503 3.69 -18.77 15.49
CA VAL A 503 4.50 -17.55 15.50
C VAL A 503 5.41 -17.50 16.72
N ARG A 504 4.94 -17.97 17.88
CA ARG A 504 5.74 -18.06 19.11
C ARG A 504 6.93 -18.99 18.92
N GLU A 505 6.71 -20.17 18.32
CA GLU A 505 7.77 -21.13 17.97
C GLU A 505 8.77 -20.55 16.96
N GLU A 506 8.31 -19.88 15.91
CA GLU A 506 9.22 -19.22 14.95
C GLU A 506 10.03 -18.10 15.62
N TYR A 507 9.42 -17.33 16.53
CA TYR A 507 10.13 -16.30 17.28
C TYR A 507 11.18 -16.90 18.22
N GLU A 508 10.86 -18.01 18.91
CA GLU A 508 11.83 -18.75 19.73
C GLU A 508 13.06 -19.18 18.90
N GLU A 509 12.85 -19.69 17.68
CA GLU A 509 13.95 -20.04 16.79
C GLU A 509 14.76 -18.82 16.34
N ILE A 510 14.10 -17.68 16.06
CA ILE A 510 14.79 -16.43 15.72
C ILE A 510 15.73 -16.02 16.85
N ILE A 511 15.23 -15.85 18.08
CA ILE A 511 16.03 -15.36 19.19
C ILE A 511 17.10 -16.36 19.64
N LYS A 512 16.86 -17.68 19.53
CA LYS A 512 17.91 -18.70 19.75
C LYS A 512 19.08 -18.45 18.80
N ASN A 513 18.81 -18.28 17.50
CA ASN A 513 19.84 -18.04 16.51
C ASN A 513 20.57 -16.71 16.75
N GLU A 514 19.87 -15.65 17.18
CA GLU A 514 20.49 -14.36 17.50
C GLU A 514 21.40 -14.44 18.72
N VAL A 515 20.95 -15.08 19.81
CA VAL A 515 21.76 -15.28 21.02
C VAL A 515 22.96 -16.19 20.73
N GLN A 516 22.77 -17.26 19.96
CA GLN A 516 23.87 -18.13 19.50
C GLN A 516 24.93 -17.32 18.73
N ARG A 517 24.51 -16.45 17.80
CA ARG A 517 25.42 -15.57 17.06
C ARG A 517 26.11 -14.56 17.97
N ALA A 518 25.38 -13.95 18.89
CA ALA A 518 25.94 -13.00 19.85
C ALA A 518 27.00 -13.65 20.76
N ILE A 519 26.85 -14.94 21.07
CA ILE A 519 27.84 -15.74 21.79
C ILE A 519 29.04 -16.09 20.88
N SER A 520 28.78 -16.70 19.73
CA SER A 520 29.80 -17.21 18.80
C SER A 520 30.62 -16.13 18.09
N ALA A 521 30.27 -14.84 18.22
CA ALA A 521 30.99 -13.71 17.61
C ALA A 521 32.41 -13.44 18.18
N ASP A 522 33.07 -14.43 18.76
CA ASP A 522 34.54 -14.42 18.86
C ASP A 522 35.10 -14.75 17.47
N GLU A 523 35.28 -13.70 16.66
CA GLU A 523 35.81 -13.82 15.30
C GLU A 523 37.17 -14.52 15.26
N GLU A 524 38.00 -14.36 16.31
CA GLU A 524 39.28 -15.05 16.38
C GLU A 524 39.09 -16.56 16.60
N ALA A 525 38.13 -16.96 17.43
CA ALA A 525 37.82 -18.37 17.64
C ALA A 525 37.24 -19.03 16.37
N ILE A 526 36.34 -18.34 15.64
CA ILE A 526 35.83 -18.83 14.35
C ILE A 526 36.98 -18.95 13.34
N ALA A 527 37.87 -17.96 13.26
CA ALA A 527 39.02 -18.00 12.36
C ALA A 527 39.96 -19.17 12.68
N ARG A 528 40.22 -19.45 13.97
CA ARG A 528 41.02 -20.62 14.41
C ARG A 528 40.33 -21.94 14.06
N LEU A 529 39.03 -22.07 14.33
CA LEU A 529 38.25 -23.27 13.99
C LEU A 529 38.23 -23.50 12.46
N CYS A 530 38.07 -22.43 11.69
CA CYS A 530 38.10 -22.48 10.23
C CYS A 530 39.49 -22.89 9.71
N GLY A 531 40.56 -22.34 10.26
CA GLY A 531 41.93 -22.72 9.92
C GLY A 531 42.16 -24.22 10.14
N ASN A 532 41.81 -24.71 11.32
CA ASN A 532 41.90 -26.14 11.65
C ASN A 532 41.06 -27.00 10.69
N TYR A 533 39.83 -26.58 10.36
CA TYR A 533 38.98 -27.30 9.42
C TYR A 533 39.59 -27.38 8.02
N ILE A 534 40.12 -26.26 7.50
CA ILE A 534 40.74 -26.19 6.17
C ILE A 534 42.02 -27.02 6.10
N ASP A 535 42.86 -26.97 7.14
CA ASP A 535 44.08 -27.78 7.18
C ASP A 535 43.76 -29.28 7.13
N ASN A 536 42.71 -29.72 7.84
CA ASN A 536 42.24 -31.10 7.81
C ASN A 536 41.60 -31.48 6.47
N ILE A 537 40.80 -30.60 5.85
CA ILE A 537 40.24 -30.85 4.50
C ILE A 537 41.36 -30.95 3.47
N LYS A 538 42.34 -30.06 3.50
CA LYS A 538 43.47 -30.05 2.57
C LYS A 538 44.22 -31.38 2.68
N ALA A 539 44.58 -31.78 3.89
CA ALA A 539 45.23 -33.07 4.13
C ALA A 539 44.39 -34.26 3.66
N TYR A 540 43.08 -34.26 3.93
CA TYR A 540 42.17 -35.32 3.49
C TYR A 540 42.05 -35.42 1.96
N THR A 541 41.92 -34.29 1.28
CA THR A 541 41.75 -34.25 -0.18
C THR A 541 43.03 -34.53 -0.95
N GLN A 542 44.20 -34.25 -0.35
CA GLN A 542 45.52 -34.46 -0.96
C GLN A 542 46.20 -35.76 -0.50
N ASN A 543 45.58 -36.56 0.38
CA ASN A 543 46.21 -37.69 1.07
C ASN A 543 47.53 -37.31 1.77
N GLU A 544 47.56 -36.12 2.38
CA GLU A 544 48.67 -35.61 3.18
C GLU A 544 48.34 -35.75 4.68
N LYS A 545 49.35 -35.52 5.53
CA LYS A 545 49.20 -35.50 6.99
C LYS A 545 49.13 -34.06 7.51
N VAL A 546 48.37 -33.85 8.58
CA VAL A 546 48.30 -32.55 9.27
C VAL A 546 49.36 -32.52 10.36
N ARG A 547 50.16 -31.44 10.40
CA ARG A 547 51.16 -31.28 11.45
C ARG A 547 50.50 -30.77 12.72
N ASN A 548 50.55 -31.56 13.79
CA ASN A 548 49.98 -31.19 15.08
C ASN A 548 50.78 -30.04 15.72
N PRO A 549 50.17 -28.89 16.03
CA PRO A 549 50.89 -27.72 16.57
C PRO A 549 51.53 -27.96 17.95
N TYR A 550 51.00 -28.91 18.72
CA TYR A 550 51.41 -29.16 20.10
C TYR A 550 52.46 -30.26 20.21
N THR A 551 52.36 -31.31 19.38
CA THR A 551 53.30 -32.45 19.38
C THR A 551 54.38 -32.32 18.31
N GLY A 552 54.16 -31.47 17.30
CA GLY A 552 55.03 -31.27 16.15
C GLY A 552 55.07 -32.45 15.17
N ARG A 553 54.28 -33.50 15.41
CA ARG A 553 54.22 -34.73 14.61
C ARG A 553 53.16 -34.64 13.52
N ASP A 554 53.38 -35.40 12.46
CA ASP A 554 52.42 -35.55 11.36
C ASP A 554 51.36 -36.59 11.72
N GLU A 555 50.11 -36.16 11.77
CA GLU A 555 48.93 -36.97 12.14
C GLU A 555 47.99 -37.10 10.94
N GLU A 556 47.19 -38.16 10.91
CA GLU A 556 46.13 -38.31 9.91
C GLU A 556 45.06 -37.22 10.11
N PRO A 557 44.42 -36.73 9.04
CA PRO A 557 43.39 -35.70 9.14
C PRO A 557 42.23 -36.15 10.06
N ASP A 558 41.82 -35.25 10.96
CA ASP A 558 40.77 -35.51 11.93
C ASP A 558 39.38 -35.45 11.25
N GLU A 559 38.96 -36.60 10.76
CA GLU A 559 37.65 -36.75 10.15
C GLU A 559 36.50 -36.52 11.14
N ARG A 560 36.71 -36.75 12.45
CA ARG A 560 35.67 -36.48 13.45
C ARG A 560 35.43 -34.99 13.60
N LEU A 561 36.50 -34.19 13.65
CA LEU A 561 36.40 -32.72 13.64
C LEU A 561 35.67 -32.24 12.39
N MET A 562 36.08 -32.70 11.20
CA MET A 562 35.45 -32.28 9.95
C MET A 562 33.95 -32.62 9.91
N ARG A 563 33.59 -33.85 10.30
CA ARG A 563 32.19 -34.28 10.38
C ARG A 563 31.38 -33.46 11.37
N SER A 564 31.95 -33.13 12.54
CA SER A 564 31.27 -32.34 13.56
C SER A 564 30.88 -30.93 13.10
N ILE A 565 31.56 -30.38 12.08
CA ILE A 565 31.22 -29.11 11.43
C ILE A 565 30.22 -29.34 10.28
N GLU A 566 30.49 -30.31 9.42
CA GLU A 566 29.68 -30.63 8.23
C GLU A 566 28.22 -31.01 8.58
N GLU A 567 28.03 -31.71 9.69
CA GLU A 567 26.71 -32.13 10.17
C GLU A 567 25.84 -30.95 10.66
N LYS A 568 26.44 -29.82 11.05
CA LYS A 568 25.69 -28.62 11.48
C LYS A 568 24.90 -27.95 10.36
N ILE A 569 25.21 -28.29 9.12
CA ILE A 569 24.51 -27.80 7.92
C ILE A 569 23.92 -28.96 7.12
N ASP A 570 23.58 -30.06 7.81
CA ASP A 570 22.87 -31.22 7.28
C ASP A 570 23.56 -31.91 6.09
N ILE A 571 24.90 -31.94 6.08
CA ILE A 571 25.65 -32.66 5.04
C ILE A 571 25.71 -34.16 5.41
N PRO A 572 25.01 -35.04 4.67
CA PRO A 572 25.03 -36.47 4.95
C PRO A 572 26.40 -37.07 4.66
N ASP A 573 26.74 -38.18 5.33
CA ASP A 573 28.04 -38.85 5.19
C ASP A 573 28.35 -39.23 3.72
N SER A 574 27.32 -39.60 2.95
CA SER A 574 27.45 -39.91 1.52
C SER A 574 27.90 -38.74 0.65
N ARG A 575 27.80 -37.49 1.12
CA ARG A 575 28.17 -36.27 0.39
C ARG A 575 29.36 -35.52 0.99
N LYS A 576 30.03 -36.08 2.00
CA LYS A 576 31.16 -35.42 2.66
C LYS A 576 32.30 -35.12 1.69
N ASP A 577 32.62 -36.08 0.80
CA ASP A 577 33.74 -35.95 -0.14
C ASP A 577 33.48 -34.86 -1.17
N ASP A 578 32.25 -34.78 -1.68
CA ASP A 578 31.82 -33.74 -2.61
C ASP A 578 31.93 -32.36 -1.97
N PHE A 579 31.43 -32.21 -0.74
CA PHE A 579 31.45 -30.94 -0.02
C PHE A 579 32.89 -30.48 0.27
N ARG A 580 33.75 -31.38 0.75
CA ARG A 580 35.17 -31.09 1.00
C ARG A 580 35.90 -30.65 -0.27
N ARG A 581 35.63 -31.30 -1.40
CA ARG A 581 36.17 -30.93 -2.72
C ARG A 581 35.64 -29.58 -3.20
N GLU A 582 34.35 -29.30 -2.99
CA GLU A 582 33.73 -28.01 -3.33
C GLU A 582 34.42 -26.85 -2.60
N ILE A 583 34.69 -27.00 -1.30
CA ILE A 583 35.41 -26.00 -0.51
C ILE A 583 36.85 -25.82 -1.00
N MET A 584 37.58 -26.91 -1.29
CA MET A 584 38.95 -26.81 -1.82
C MET A 584 39.01 -26.16 -3.20
N ASN A 585 38.05 -26.48 -4.08
CA ASN A 585 37.95 -25.86 -5.39
C ASN A 585 37.63 -24.37 -5.28
N TYR A 586 36.78 -23.98 -4.35
CA TYR A 586 36.46 -22.58 -4.07
C TYR A 586 37.69 -21.81 -3.58
N ILE A 587 38.46 -22.38 -2.64
CA ILE A 587 39.74 -21.82 -2.18
C ILE A 587 40.75 -21.70 -3.33
N GLY A 588 40.87 -22.76 -4.15
CA GLY A 588 41.77 -22.78 -5.30
C GLY A 588 41.42 -21.72 -6.35
N ALA A 589 40.14 -21.55 -6.66
CA ALA A 589 39.67 -20.51 -7.60
C ALA A 589 40.02 -19.10 -7.10
N LEU A 590 39.83 -18.82 -5.80
CA LEU A 590 40.22 -17.55 -5.20
C LEU A 590 41.73 -17.31 -5.27
N ALA A 591 42.54 -18.34 -5.02
CA ALA A 591 43.99 -18.24 -5.11
C ALA A 591 44.49 -17.95 -6.53
N VAL A 592 43.86 -18.54 -7.57
CA VAL A 592 44.16 -18.25 -8.99
C VAL A 592 43.83 -16.79 -9.35
N GLU A 593 42.80 -16.21 -8.73
CA GLU A 593 42.43 -14.79 -8.88
C GLU A 593 43.28 -13.84 -8.01
N GLY A 594 44.28 -14.36 -7.27
CA GLY A 594 45.11 -13.57 -6.35
C GLY A 594 44.39 -13.08 -5.10
N LYS A 595 43.24 -13.68 -4.76
CA LYS A 595 42.44 -13.34 -3.58
C LYS A 595 42.70 -14.31 -2.44
N THR A 596 42.68 -13.79 -1.22
CA THR A 596 42.77 -14.61 0.00
C THR A 596 41.41 -15.19 0.37
N PHE A 597 41.36 -16.46 0.75
CA PHE A 597 40.15 -17.07 1.28
C PHE A 597 39.72 -16.40 2.58
N ASN A 598 38.42 -16.14 2.72
CA ASN A 598 37.81 -15.66 3.94
C ASN A 598 36.51 -16.45 4.17
N TYR A 599 36.37 -17.08 5.33
CA TYR A 599 35.20 -17.90 5.65
C TYR A 599 33.88 -17.13 5.54
N LYS A 600 33.90 -15.80 5.74
CA LYS A 600 32.72 -14.93 5.60
C LYS A 600 32.19 -14.86 4.16
N THR A 601 32.98 -15.22 3.15
CA THR A 601 32.53 -15.21 1.74
C THR A 601 31.75 -16.46 1.34
N ASN A 602 31.68 -17.47 2.21
CA ASN A 602 30.87 -18.67 2.03
C ASN A 602 29.86 -18.79 3.18
N GLU A 603 28.61 -18.42 2.93
CA GLU A 603 27.55 -18.42 3.97
C GLU A 603 27.32 -19.80 4.61
N ARG A 604 27.43 -20.88 3.83
CA ARG A 604 27.19 -22.25 4.35
C ARG A 604 28.28 -22.64 5.34
N LEU A 605 29.54 -22.43 4.96
CA LEU A 605 30.67 -22.73 5.83
C LEU A 605 30.70 -21.82 7.05
N HIS A 606 30.43 -20.52 6.87
CA HIS A 606 30.37 -19.58 7.98
C HIS A 606 29.34 -20.02 9.03
N ARG A 607 28.14 -20.38 8.59
CA ARG A 607 27.08 -20.89 9.48
C ARG A 607 27.46 -22.18 10.18
N ALA A 608 28.10 -23.12 9.48
CA ALA A 608 28.55 -24.38 10.08
C ALA A 608 29.55 -24.15 11.23
N LEU A 609 30.51 -23.22 11.01
CA LEU A 609 31.50 -22.84 12.00
C LEU A 609 30.88 -22.13 13.21
N GLU A 610 29.93 -21.22 12.99
CA GLU A 610 29.19 -20.55 14.09
C GLU A 610 28.46 -21.56 14.98
N LEU A 611 27.77 -22.53 14.37
CA LEU A 611 27.01 -23.57 15.08
C LEU A 611 27.94 -24.53 15.84
N LYS A 612 29.08 -24.89 15.25
CA LYS A 612 30.04 -25.77 15.92
C LYS A 612 30.71 -25.07 17.10
N LEU A 613 31.16 -23.82 16.91
CA LEU A 613 31.76 -23.05 17.99
C LEU A 613 30.78 -22.83 19.14
N PHE A 614 29.50 -22.60 18.83
CA PHE A 614 28.45 -22.51 19.83
C PHE A 614 28.30 -23.80 20.64
N GLU A 615 28.24 -24.96 19.97
CA GLU A 615 28.15 -26.26 20.63
C GLU A 615 29.33 -26.48 21.60
N ASP A 616 30.55 -26.16 21.17
CA ASP A 616 31.76 -26.32 21.98
C ASP A 616 31.79 -25.36 23.20
N GLN A 617 31.12 -24.20 23.09
CA GLN A 617 31.07 -23.19 24.14
C GLN A 617 29.82 -23.28 25.03
N LYS A 618 28.78 -24.03 24.64
CA LYS A 618 27.49 -24.12 25.34
C LYS A 618 27.65 -24.57 26.80
N ASP A 619 28.62 -25.43 27.10
CA ASP A 619 28.88 -25.91 28.48
C ASP A 619 29.80 -24.98 29.27
N THR A 620 30.65 -24.22 28.57
CA THR A 620 31.64 -23.29 29.17
C THR A 620 30.97 -22.00 29.60
N ILE A 621 30.08 -21.48 28.75
CA ILE A 621 29.12 -20.45 29.13
C ILE A 621 27.98 -21.25 29.75
N LYS A 622 27.97 -21.48 31.06
CA LYS A 622 26.84 -22.13 31.72
C LYS A 622 25.59 -21.29 31.48
N ILE A 623 24.90 -21.45 30.35
CA ILE A 623 23.71 -20.66 29.98
C ILE A 623 22.64 -20.87 31.05
N THR A 624 22.62 -22.04 31.69
CA THR A 624 21.81 -22.35 32.87
C THR A 624 22.13 -21.51 34.11
N SER A 625 23.34 -20.97 34.25
CA SER A 625 23.73 -20.07 35.34
C SER A 625 23.23 -18.63 35.17
N LEU A 626 22.78 -18.24 33.97
CA LEU A 626 22.18 -16.93 33.66
C LEU A 626 20.90 -16.65 34.47
N VAL A 627 20.23 -17.71 34.94
CA VAL A 627 18.99 -17.63 35.73
C VAL A 627 19.28 -17.51 37.24
N SER A 628 20.54 -17.70 37.66
CA SER A 628 20.91 -17.64 39.09
C SER A 628 21.24 -16.21 39.52
N THR A 629 20.76 -15.79 40.69
CA THR A 629 21.05 -14.48 41.30
C THR A 629 22.49 -14.33 41.78
N VAL A 630 23.29 -15.41 41.75
CA VAL A 630 24.68 -15.44 42.19
C VAL A 630 25.54 -15.87 41.01
N VAL A 631 25.95 -14.89 40.21
CA VAL A 631 26.85 -15.06 39.06
C VAL A 631 28.25 -14.63 39.48
N ASP A 632 29.28 -15.40 39.14
CA ASP A 632 30.66 -14.97 39.34
C ASP A 632 31.01 -13.78 38.43
N ARG A 633 32.03 -13.00 38.83
CA ARG A 633 32.38 -11.75 38.14
C ARG A 633 32.76 -11.97 36.66
N ASP A 634 33.44 -13.07 36.35
CA ASP A 634 33.90 -13.38 34.99
C ASP A 634 32.72 -13.77 34.09
N THR A 635 31.74 -14.50 34.62
CA THR A 635 30.50 -14.83 33.91
C THR A 635 29.65 -13.58 33.70
N GLN A 636 29.57 -12.67 34.67
CA GLN A 636 28.86 -11.40 34.52
C GLN A 636 29.44 -10.54 33.40
N GLU A 637 30.77 -10.43 33.31
CA GLU A 637 31.44 -9.69 32.23
C GLU A 637 31.11 -10.28 30.85
N LYS A 638 31.06 -11.61 30.73
CA LYS A 638 30.66 -12.28 29.47
C LYS A 638 29.21 -11.99 29.09
N ILE A 639 28.29 -11.95 30.06
CA ILE A 639 26.88 -11.60 29.81
C ILE A 639 26.76 -10.20 29.23
N GLU A 640 27.47 -9.24 29.82
CA GLU A 640 27.45 -7.84 29.36
C GLU A 640 28.04 -7.68 27.95
N VAL A 641 29.04 -8.49 27.58
CA VAL A 641 29.54 -8.55 26.20
C VAL A 641 28.47 -9.07 25.24
N VAL A 642 27.73 -10.13 25.61
CA VAL A 642 26.66 -10.67 24.78
C VAL A 642 25.51 -9.67 24.64
N LYS A 643 25.09 -9.01 25.73
CA LYS A 643 24.08 -7.93 25.69
C LYS A 643 24.50 -6.79 24.78
N SER A 644 25.74 -6.33 24.92
CA SER A 644 26.29 -5.26 24.07
C SER A 644 26.22 -5.63 22.58
N ARG A 645 26.46 -6.90 22.23
CA ARG A 645 26.31 -7.42 20.87
C ARG A 645 24.84 -7.47 20.44
N LEU A 646 23.93 -7.92 21.30
CA LEU A 646 22.49 -7.90 21.01
C LEU A 646 21.99 -6.47 20.71
N ILE A 647 22.38 -5.50 21.52
CA ILE A 647 22.04 -4.09 21.33
C ILE A 647 22.60 -3.55 20.01
N ARG A 648 23.89 -3.80 19.75
CA ARG A 648 24.59 -3.28 18.57
C ARG A 648 24.14 -3.93 17.26
N ASP A 649 24.03 -5.26 17.23
CA ASP A 649 23.90 -6.04 16.00
C ASP A 649 22.42 -6.33 15.65
N PHE A 650 21.53 -6.34 16.64
CA PHE A 650 20.12 -6.69 16.47
C PHE A 650 19.14 -5.59 16.92
N GLY A 651 19.62 -4.53 17.55
CA GLY A 651 18.83 -3.32 17.83
C GLY A 651 18.00 -3.36 19.11
N TYR A 652 18.28 -4.30 20.02
CA TYR A 652 17.71 -4.35 21.37
C TYR A 652 18.14 -3.12 22.20
N ASP A 653 17.43 -2.86 23.29
CA ASP A 653 17.89 -2.01 24.39
C ASP A 653 18.34 -2.86 25.60
N GLU A 654 18.79 -2.22 26.68
CA GLU A 654 19.28 -2.91 27.88
C GLU A 654 18.25 -3.86 28.50
N ILE A 655 16.98 -3.44 28.51
CA ILE A 655 15.88 -4.19 29.14
C ILE A 655 15.54 -5.39 28.26
N SER A 656 15.27 -5.16 26.98
CA SER A 656 14.90 -6.21 26.04
C SER A 656 16.02 -7.20 25.76
N ALA A 657 17.29 -6.77 25.74
CA ALA A 657 18.43 -7.69 25.64
C ALA A 657 18.52 -8.62 26.85
N THR A 658 18.28 -8.09 28.05
CA THR A 658 18.25 -8.89 29.29
C THR A 658 17.09 -9.89 29.27
N ASP A 659 15.89 -9.45 28.88
CA ASP A 659 14.70 -10.30 28.79
C ASP A 659 14.90 -11.46 27.80
N VAL A 660 15.45 -11.17 26.62
CA VAL A 660 15.72 -12.19 25.59
C VAL A 660 16.73 -13.21 26.07
N LEU A 661 17.83 -12.78 26.71
CA LEU A 661 18.83 -13.71 27.24
C LEU A 661 18.25 -14.63 28.32
N ASN A 662 17.50 -14.06 29.27
CA ASN A 662 16.85 -14.84 30.33
C ASN A 662 15.87 -15.86 29.75
N TYR A 663 15.08 -15.44 28.75
CA TYR A 663 14.12 -16.31 28.12
C TYR A 663 14.79 -17.44 27.32
N VAL A 664 15.79 -17.13 26.49
CA VAL A 664 16.55 -18.15 25.74
C VAL A 664 17.27 -19.13 26.68
N ALA A 665 17.84 -18.64 27.77
CA ALA A 665 18.44 -19.50 28.80
C ALA A 665 17.44 -20.51 29.38
N SER A 666 16.19 -20.07 29.61
CA SER A 666 15.12 -20.94 30.08
C SER A 666 14.73 -22.02 29.07
N ILE A 667 14.81 -21.73 27.76
CA ILE A 667 14.52 -22.72 26.71
C ILE A 667 15.58 -23.80 26.67
N PHE A 668 16.87 -23.43 26.72
CA PHE A 668 17.98 -24.38 26.75
C PHE A 668 17.92 -25.27 27.99
N ALA A 669 17.63 -24.70 29.16
CA ALA A 669 17.46 -25.46 30.40
C ALA A 669 16.35 -26.52 30.31
N ARG A 670 15.24 -26.22 29.61
CA ARG A 670 14.14 -27.19 29.38
C ARG A 670 14.49 -28.22 28.31
N GLY A 671 15.26 -27.85 27.29
CA GLY A 671 15.71 -28.75 26.23
C GLY A 671 16.62 -29.87 26.74
N ASP A 672 17.54 -29.55 27.65
CA ASP A 672 18.47 -30.53 28.23
C ASP A 672 17.72 -31.59 29.06
N THR A 673 16.64 -31.23 29.79
CA THR A 673 15.82 -32.20 30.54
C THR A 673 15.05 -33.20 29.69
N LYS A 674 14.80 -32.93 28.39
CA LYS A 674 14.13 -33.87 27.47
C LYS A 674 15.07 -34.90 26.84
N HIS A 675 16.38 -34.66 26.89
CA HIS A 675 17.39 -35.60 26.38
C HIS A 675 17.94 -36.54 27.46
N GLU A 676 17.69 -36.24 28.74
CA GLU A 676 18.05 -37.09 29.89
C GLU A 676 16.92 -38.05 30.33
N SER A 677 15.77 -38.04 29.66
CA SER A 677 14.62 -38.94 29.87
C SER A 677 14.34 -39.76 28.61
#